data_AF-A0A1R3G5X2-F1
#
_entry.id   AF-A0A1R3G5X2-F1
#
_cell.length_a   1.000
_cell.length_b   1.000
_cell.length_c   1.000
_cell.angle_alpha   90.00
_cell.angle_beta   90.00
_cell.angle_gamma   90.00
#
_symmetry.space_group_name_H-M   'P 1'
#
loop_
_entity.id
_entity.type
_entity.pdbx_description
1 polymer ?
#
loop_
_entity_poly.entity_id
_entity_poly.type
_entity_poly.pdbx_seq_one_letter_code
_entity_poly.pdbx_strand_id
1 'polypeptide(L)'
;MAEKKLTALSHLFVTYFMSNFATFIVYPAITDVTMSALCPATDECSLAIYLSGFQQAIIGLGTTLMMPIIGNLSDQYGRKALLTIPMTLSIIPLAVLACNRTTSYYYVYYVLKIITSMVCDGSINCLALAYLADNISENQRASAFGILSGVSSASFVCGTIAARFLSAASIFQVGTCVSMVAVVYMRIFLKESIPDDHVESSTLTQPILKEGEDTVPKKPIFKKIPSLGDIICLFKSSPSFTKTAIVAFFNYLAEGGMSASTMYYLKASFHYNKNQYADLMLITGLVGTVSQLFLMPLLVSPIGDRRLLSIGLLFGFANAFLYSIAWAAWVPYAATALTAVSVFSFPSIQSIASKQVGPSEQGKAQGCIQGISSLSNVIAPLIFSPLTAYFLSEDTPIRFPGFSMMCIAIILAIAMAEEESKKNIVMFPFMAQGHLNPFMSLARLLERRNGYKITIVNTPLNIQKLKSSLPSKTYIQLAQIPFDGTVYGLPPNSENTDKLSYEFIVRLMEASENLEIPFKNLIQNMAKKEFPVCIISDMFLGWTVKVANELGIFHAVFIAGTAYSMGIYFSLSLNPNQAGIGKEEFSLLDFPEAGKLHHSQLGDDLKFCFRFRERQFLFCFMSDAILLNSIEELEQMGAKYFTRKTVWMVGPACSMANKDGYEQENAVTDFNEISAWLEVHPPNSVLYVSIGSNNTILASQMKELAMGLEASGVPFIWVFRPPLGFTLTEESQVDEWLPDGFQERIKKSNQGILVRQWAPQVEILAHKSTGAFLSHCGWNSVLESLCHGVPIIGWPLAGEQFFNSHLLEKEVGVCVEVARGLQTAVVQQDHVAKSINLVMGKTVKGEEMRRNVRDIRRKMEDAILERDDYKGSSVKAMDDFLRRTEIRADKNHNNSRVTC
;
A
#
# COMPACT_ATOMS: atom_id res chain seq x y z
N MET A 1 5.77 -1.10 -32.77
CA MET A 1 4.54 -1.60 -32.10
C MET A 1 3.76 -0.49 -31.39
N ALA A 2 4.43 0.50 -30.77
CA ALA A 2 3.80 1.66 -30.13
C ALA A 2 3.01 2.58 -31.10
N GLU A 3 3.53 2.84 -32.30
CA GLU A 3 2.90 3.71 -33.30
C GLU A 3 1.53 3.18 -33.79
N LYS A 4 1.44 1.86 -34.06
CA LYS A 4 0.17 1.18 -34.41
C LYS A 4 -0.88 1.22 -33.29
N LYS A 5 -0.46 1.22 -32.01
CA LYS A 5 -1.37 1.33 -30.86
C LYS A 5 -1.92 2.76 -30.74
N LEU A 6 -1.08 3.77 -30.97
CA LEU A 6 -1.49 5.18 -30.92
C LEU A 6 -2.53 5.52 -32.02
N THR A 7 -2.36 4.99 -33.23
CA THR A 7 -3.34 5.17 -34.32
C THR A 7 -4.68 4.51 -33.99
N ALA A 8 -4.69 3.32 -33.39
CA ALA A 8 -5.93 2.64 -33.02
C ALA A 8 -6.75 3.41 -31.97
N LEU A 9 -6.08 4.01 -30.98
CA LEU A 9 -6.72 4.85 -29.97
C LEU A 9 -7.28 6.16 -30.56
N SER A 10 -6.63 6.73 -31.57
CA SER A 10 -7.12 7.94 -32.25
C SER A 10 -8.51 7.75 -32.87
N HIS A 11 -8.78 6.59 -33.45
CA HIS A 11 -10.09 6.29 -34.03
C HIS A 11 -11.20 6.17 -32.97
N LEU A 12 -10.88 5.68 -31.77
CA LEU A 12 -11.81 5.69 -30.64
C LEU A 12 -12.14 7.13 -30.24
N PHE A 13 -11.14 7.99 -30.07
CA PHE A 13 -11.36 9.39 -29.68
C PHE A 13 -12.20 10.16 -30.70
N VAL A 14 -11.95 9.98 -32.00
CA VAL A 14 -12.77 10.60 -33.06
C VAL A 14 -14.20 10.09 -33.01
N THR A 15 -14.38 8.77 -32.90
CA THR A 15 -15.72 8.15 -32.78
C THR A 15 -16.48 8.71 -31.58
N TYR A 16 -15.80 8.77 -30.42
CA TYR A 16 -16.36 9.24 -29.17
C TYR A 16 -16.72 10.72 -29.24
N PHE A 17 -15.85 11.55 -29.84
CA PHE A 17 -16.12 12.97 -30.06
C PHE A 17 -17.38 13.18 -30.90
N MET A 18 -17.48 12.53 -32.06
CA MET A 18 -18.61 12.70 -32.97
C MET A 18 -19.93 12.26 -32.33
N SER A 19 -19.93 11.15 -31.59
CA SER A 19 -21.13 10.66 -30.90
C SER A 19 -21.60 11.61 -29.78
N ASN A 20 -20.66 12.14 -28.98
CA ASN A 20 -20.99 13.10 -27.94
C ASN A 20 -21.43 14.44 -28.53
N PHE A 21 -20.77 14.93 -29.59
CA PHE A 21 -21.16 16.14 -30.29
C PHE A 21 -22.60 16.06 -30.82
N ALA A 22 -22.96 14.96 -31.48
CA ALA A 22 -24.32 14.73 -31.99
C ALA A 22 -25.38 14.76 -30.87
N THR A 23 -25.00 14.36 -29.65
CA THR A 23 -25.87 14.38 -28.48
C THR A 23 -25.96 15.77 -27.87
N PHE A 24 -24.84 16.48 -27.73
CA PHE A 24 -24.81 17.79 -27.06
C PHE A 24 -25.36 18.94 -27.92
N ILE A 25 -25.25 18.86 -29.25
CA ILE A 25 -25.77 19.91 -30.14
C ILE A 25 -27.29 20.10 -30.01
N VAL A 26 -28.02 19.06 -29.63
CA VAL A 26 -29.49 19.11 -29.50
C VAL A 26 -29.98 19.58 -28.13
N TYR A 27 -29.12 19.59 -27.11
CA TYR A 27 -29.52 19.92 -25.73
C TYR A 27 -30.15 21.32 -25.60
N PRO A 28 -29.63 22.39 -26.22
CA PRO A 28 -30.24 23.71 -26.10
C PRO A 28 -31.59 23.84 -26.80
N ALA A 29 -31.82 23.08 -27.88
CA ALA A 29 -33.00 23.22 -28.74
C ALA A 29 -34.17 22.30 -28.32
N ILE A 30 -33.92 21.27 -27.50
CA ILE A 30 -34.95 20.30 -27.14
C ILE A 30 -36.08 20.93 -26.32
N THR A 31 -35.75 21.88 -25.43
CA THR A 31 -36.74 22.59 -24.62
C THR A 31 -37.71 23.37 -25.49
N ASP A 32 -37.20 24.08 -26.50
CA ASP A 32 -38.03 24.88 -27.41
C ASP A 32 -38.92 23.98 -28.29
N VAL A 33 -38.41 22.82 -28.73
CA VAL A 33 -39.19 21.82 -29.47
C VAL A 33 -40.29 21.22 -28.61
N THR A 34 -39.98 20.85 -27.37
CA THR A 34 -40.95 20.30 -26.42
C THR A 34 -42.08 21.31 -26.14
N MET A 35 -41.73 22.57 -25.86
CA MET A 35 -42.70 23.63 -25.61
C MET A 35 -43.58 23.88 -26.83
N SER A 36 -42.98 24.02 -28.02
CA SER A 36 -43.71 24.25 -29.27
C SER A 36 -44.66 23.11 -29.63
N ALA A 37 -44.32 21.86 -29.30
CA ALA A 37 -45.12 20.69 -29.63
C ALA A 37 -46.27 20.41 -28.65
N LEU A 38 -46.06 20.66 -27.35
CA LEU A 38 -47.03 20.33 -26.31
C LEU A 38 -47.92 21.51 -25.88
N CYS A 39 -47.37 22.72 -25.94
CA CYS A 39 -48.02 23.94 -25.44
C CYS A 39 -47.78 25.09 -26.42
N PRO A 40 -48.37 25.03 -27.64
CA PRO A 40 -48.22 26.09 -28.60
C PRO A 40 -48.82 27.40 -28.07
N ALA A 41 -48.05 28.49 -28.14
CA ALA A 41 -48.43 29.85 -27.74
C ALA A 41 -48.58 30.12 -26.23
N THR A 42 -48.01 29.28 -25.35
CA THR A 42 -47.87 29.60 -23.91
C THR A 42 -46.42 29.49 -23.46
N ASP A 43 -45.94 30.47 -22.69
CA ASP A 43 -44.57 30.48 -22.16
C ASP A 43 -44.38 29.51 -20.97
N GLU A 44 -45.47 29.02 -20.40
CA GLU A 44 -45.48 28.06 -19.29
C GLU A 44 -46.30 26.80 -19.66
N CYS A 45 -45.74 25.62 -19.38
CA CYS A 45 -46.33 24.33 -19.73
C CYS A 45 -46.03 23.28 -18.64
N SER A 46 -46.96 23.10 -17.70
CA SER A 46 -46.83 22.11 -16.62
C SER A 46 -46.66 20.68 -17.16
N LEU A 47 -47.30 20.36 -18.28
CA LEU A 47 -47.20 19.06 -18.95
C LEU A 47 -45.77 18.78 -19.48
N ALA A 48 -45.11 19.78 -20.08
CA ALA A 48 -43.75 19.63 -20.59
C ALA A 48 -42.74 19.37 -19.46
N ILE A 49 -42.90 20.04 -18.32
CA ILE A 49 -42.07 19.86 -17.13
C ILE A 49 -42.28 18.45 -16.55
N TYR A 50 -43.54 18.03 -16.40
CA TYR A 50 -43.86 16.69 -15.88
C TYR A 50 -43.31 15.57 -16.77
N LEU A 51 -43.54 15.65 -18.08
CA LEU A 51 -43.03 14.65 -19.03
C LEU A 51 -41.50 14.61 -19.06
N SER A 52 -40.83 15.76 -18.99
CA SER A 52 -39.37 15.81 -18.93
C SER A 52 -38.82 15.16 -17.66
N GLY A 53 -39.45 15.42 -16.50
CA GLY A 53 -39.08 14.78 -15.23
C GLY A 53 -39.31 13.27 -15.22
N PHE A 54 -40.46 12.82 -15.74
CA PHE A 54 -40.78 11.40 -15.87
C PHE A 54 -39.82 10.67 -16.81
N GLN A 55 -39.51 11.28 -17.96
CA GLN A 55 -38.54 10.75 -18.92
C GLN A 55 -37.16 10.56 -18.27
N GLN A 56 -36.64 11.55 -17.55
CA GLN A 56 -35.34 11.47 -16.89
C GLN A 56 -35.32 10.38 -15.80
N ALA A 57 -36.38 10.27 -15.00
CA ALA A 57 -36.48 9.25 -13.96
C ALA A 57 -36.46 7.83 -14.53
N ILE A 58 -37.24 7.55 -15.58
CA ILE A 58 -37.26 6.22 -16.20
C ILE A 58 -35.94 5.90 -16.89
N ILE A 59 -35.36 6.86 -17.62
CA ILE A 59 -34.05 6.67 -18.27
C ILE A 59 -32.98 6.35 -17.22
N GLY A 60 -32.93 7.09 -16.12
CA GLY A 60 -31.95 6.86 -15.06
C GLY A 60 -32.12 5.51 -14.36
N LEU A 61 -33.36 5.09 -14.07
CA LEU A 61 -33.63 3.76 -13.50
C LEU A 61 -33.26 2.63 -14.48
N GLY A 62 -33.59 2.80 -15.77
CA GLY A 62 -33.25 1.84 -16.81
C GLY A 62 -31.73 1.70 -17.03
N THR A 63 -31.02 2.82 -17.12
CA THR A 63 -29.56 2.82 -17.31
C THR A 63 -28.84 2.21 -16.11
N THR A 64 -29.28 2.47 -14.87
CA THR A 64 -28.72 1.85 -13.66
C THR A 64 -28.66 0.32 -13.77
N LEU A 65 -29.67 -0.30 -14.38
CA LEU A 65 -29.74 -1.74 -14.59
C LEU A 65 -29.01 -2.20 -15.86
N MET A 66 -29.12 -1.44 -16.94
CA MET A 66 -28.56 -1.83 -18.25
C MET A 66 -27.05 -1.65 -18.35
N MET A 67 -26.45 -0.65 -17.70
CA MET A 67 -25.01 -0.38 -17.83
C MET A 67 -24.13 -1.55 -17.37
N PRO A 68 -24.38 -2.17 -16.20
CA PRO A 68 -23.62 -3.35 -15.79
C PRO A 68 -23.79 -4.55 -16.74
N ILE A 69 -25.00 -4.73 -17.30
CA ILE A 69 -25.32 -5.81 -18.24
C ILE A 69 -24.55 -5.60 -19.55
N ILE A 70 -24.61 -4.39 -20.12
CA ILE A 70 -23.92 -4.03 -21.36
C ILE A 70 -22.40 -4.14 -21.18
N GLY A 71 -21.89 -3.69 -20.03
CA GLY A 71 -20.50 -3.87 -19.64
C GLY A 71 -20.06 -5.34 -19.70
N ASN A 72 -20.79 -6.23 -19.01
CA ASN A 72 -20.50 -7.66 -18.99
C ASN A 72 -20.65 -8.32 -20.37
N LEU A 73 -21.68 -7.96 -21.14
CA LEU A 73 -21.83 -8.46 -22.51
C LEU A 73 -20.64 -8.04 -23.39
N SER A 74 -20.10 -6.84 -23.19
CA SER A 74 -18.95 -6.38 -23.96
C SER A 74 -17.65 -7.12 -23.62
N ASP A 75 -17.54 -7.68 -22.42
CA ASP A 75 -16.44 -8.58 -22.06
C ASP A 75 -16.49 -9.90 -22.84
N GLN A 76 -17.69 -10.36 -23.21
CA GLN A 76 -17.90 -11.65 -23.89
C GLN A 76 -17.91 -11.54 -25.42
N TYR A 77 -18.52 -10.49 -25.96
CA TYR A 77 -18.78 -10.36 -27.41
C TYR A 77 -17.89 -9.33 -28.11
N GLY A 78 -17.01 -8.64 -27.37
CA GLY A 78 -16.12 -7.62 -27.89
C GLY A 78 -16.70 -6.20 -27.82
N ARG A 79 -15.80 -5.22 -27.70
CA ARG A 79 -16.14 -3.81 -27.45
C ARG A 79 -16.77 -3.12 -28.66
N LYS A 80 -16.21 -3.28 -29.86
CA LYS A 80 -16.69 -2.65 -31.11
C LYS A 80 -18.04 -3.22 -31.52
N ALA A 81 -18.23 -4.53 -31.38
CA ALA A 81 -19.53 -5.17 -31.59
C ALA A 81 -20.61 -4.55 -30.69
N LEU A 82 -20.35 -4.45 -29.38
CA LEU A 82 -21.31 -3.87 -28.43
C LEU A 82 -21.50 -2.37 -28.61
N LEU A 83 -20.47 -1.61 -28.99
CA LEU A 83 -20.55 -0.17 -29.25
C LEU A 83 -21.44 0.16 -30.46
N THR A 84 -21.60 -0.77 -31.40
CA THR A 84 -22.46 -0.59 -32.58
C THR A 84 -23.93 -0.40 -32.21
N ILE A 85 -24.41 -1.09 -31.17
CA ILE A 85 -25.81 -1.07 -30.75
C ILE A 85 -26.24 0.32 -30.25
N PRO A 86 -25.64 0.90 -29.20
CA PRO A 86 -26.07 2.17 -28.65
C PRO A 86 -25.86 3.33 -29.62
N MET A 87 -24.80 3.30 -30.43
CA MET A 87 -24.55 4.32 -31.43
C MET A 87 -25.61 4.31 -32.55
N THR A 88 -26.04 3.12 -33.00
CA THR A 88 -27.07 3.01 -34.03
C THR A 88 -28.45 3.41 -33.49
N LEU A 89 -28.80 2.94 -32.29
CA LEU A 89 -30.08 3.25 -31.66
C LEU A 89 -30.25 4.74 -31.36
N SER A 90 -29.16 5.45 -31.06
CA SER A 90 -29.17 6.88 -30.77
C SER A 90 -29.48 7.76 -31.99
N ILE A 91 -29.39 7.23 -33.22
CA ILE A 91 -29.77 7.94 -34.45
C ILE A 91 -31.29 8.13 -34.51
N ILE A 92 -32.07 7.14 -34.04
CA ILE A 92 -33.52 7.06 -34.29
C ILE A 92 -34.25 8.28 -33.69
N PRO A 93 -34.09 8.64 -32.39
CA PRO A 93 -34.79 9.79 -31.84
C PRO A 93 -34.39 11.10 -32.53
N LEU A 94 -33.11 11.26 -32.89
CA LEU A 94 -32.62 12.44 -33.59
C LEU A 94 -33.27 12.57 -34.97
N ALA A 95 -33.33 11.47 -35.73
CA ALA A 95 -33.91 11.43 -37.06
C ALA A 95 -35.42 11.78 -37.05
N VAL A 96 -36.16 11.31 -36.04
CA VAL A 96 -37.60 11.64 -35.89
C VAL A 96 -37.81 13.15 -35.82
N LEU A 97 -37.04 13.85 -34.98
CA LEU A 97 -37.13 15.32 -34.83
C LEU A 97 -36.47 16.10 -35.97
N ALA A 98 -35.55 15.48 -36.73
CA ALA A 98 -35.03 16.03 -37.96
C ALA A 98 -36.09 16.06 -39.08
N CYS A 99 -36.93 15.03 -39.15
CA CYS A 99 -38.02 14.91 -40.14
C CYS A 99 -39.16 15.89 -39.88
N ASN A 100 -39.75 15.88 -38.69
CA ASN A 100 -40.87 16.75 -38.34
C ASN A 100 -40.95 16.96 -36.81
N ARG A 101 -41.50 18.10 -36.39
CA ARG A 101 -41.57 18.54 -34.98
C ARG A 101 -43.01 18.84 -34.52
N THR A 102 -44.02 18.33 -35.23
CA THR A 102 -45.41 18.37 -34.78
C THR A 102 -45.61 17.51 -33.54
N THR A 103 -46.70 17.76 -32.81
CA THR A 103 -47.07 17.05 -31.58
C THR A 103 -47.01 15.52 -31.71
N SER A 104 -47.50 14.95 -32.82
CA SER A 104 -47.45 13.50 -33.05
C SER A 104 -46.02 12.97 -33.16
N TYR A 105 -45.14 13.67 -33.88
CA TYR A 105 -43.73 13.29 -34.00
C TYR A 105 -42.99 13.46 -32.68
N TYR A 106 -43.35 14.48 -31.89
CA TYR A 106 -42.80 14.64 -30.54
C TYR A 106 -43.15 13.46 -29.62
N TYR A 107 -44.39 12.96 -29.62
CA TYR A 107 -44.75 11.78 -28.82
C TYR A 107 -44.01 10.51 -29.27
N VAL A 108 -43.82 10.33 -30.59
CA VAL A 108 -43.00 9.23 -31.13
C VAL A 108 -41.55 9.37 -30.67
N TYR A 109 -40.98 10.57 -30.78
CA TYR A 109 -39.65 10.88 -30.24
C TYR A 109 -39.57 10.58 -28.75
N TYR A 110 -40.55 11.01 -27.95
CA TYR A 110 -40.56 10.87 -26.50
C TYR A 110 -40.48 9.39 -26.08
N VAL A 111 -41.34 8.54 -26.66
CA VAL A 111 -41.34 7.09 -26.37
C VAL A 111 -40.04 6.44 -26.84
N LEU A 112 -39.61 6.72 -28.07
CA LEU A 112 -38.38 6.14 -28.61
C LEU A 112 -37.14 6.62 -27.85
N LYS A 113 -37.11 7.87 -27.40
CA LYS A 113 -36.03 8.45 -26.62
C LYS A 113 -35.92 7.76 -25.26
N ILE A 114 -37.04 7.50 -24.57
CA ILE A 114 -37.03 6.73 -23.30
C ILE A 114 -36.43 5.35 -23.53
N ILE A 115 -36.99 4.57 -24.47
CA ILE A 115 -36.57 3.18 -24.71
C ILE A 115 -35.10 3.10 -25.13
N THR A 116 -34.68 3.96 -26.07
CA THR A 116 -33.30 3.96 -26.57
C THR A 116 -32.33 4.48 -25.51
N SER A 117 -32.64 5.56 -24.78
CA SER A 117 -31.74 6.11 -23.76
C SER A 117 -31.54 5.17 -22.57
N MET A 118 -32.51 4.33 -22.19
CA MET A 118 -32.29 3.28 -21.17
C MET A 118 -31.11 2.35 -21.51
N VAL A 119 -30.84 2.15 -22.80
CA VAL A 119 -29.76 1.29 -23.31
C VAL A 119 -28.54 2.10 -23.75
N CYS A 120 -28.73 3.28 -24.33
CA CYS A 120 -27.66 4.03 -24.98
C CYS A 120 -26.95 5.02 -24.07
N ASP A 121 -27.67 5.62 -23.13
CA ASP A 121 -27.14 6.69 -22.30
C ASP A 121 -26.13 6.11 -21.29
N GLY A 122 -24.92 6.66 -21.26
CA GLY A 122 -23.78 6.10 -20.53
C GLY A 122 -23.07 4.90 -21.19
N SER A 123 -23.73 4.14 -22.08
CA SER A 123 -23.13 2.93 -22.70
C SER A 123 -21.90 3.23 -23.54
N ILE A 124 -21.95 4.31 -24.32
CA ILE A 124 -20.82 4.71 -25.19
C ILE A 124 -19.60 5.06 -24.33
N ASN A 125 -19.79 5.75 -23.20
CA ASN A 125 -18.73 6.09 -22.26
C ASN A 125 -18.15 4.83 -21.60
N CYS A 126 -19.00 3.98 -21.03
CA CYS A 126 -18.61 2.71 -20.41
C CYS A 126 -17.77 1.84 -21.35
N LEU A 127 -18.23 1.64 -22.59
CA LEU A 127 -17.57 0.79 -23.58
C LEU A 127 -16.27 1.40 -24.08
N ALA A 128 -16.19 2.73 -24.23
CA ALA A 128 -14.96 3.43 -24.60
C ALA A 128 -13.89 3.35 -23.50
N LEU A 129 -14.29 3.49 -22.23
CA LEU A 129 -13.39 3.31 -21.08
C LEU A 129 -12.85 1.88 -20.99
N ALA A 130 -13.72 0.87 -21.18
CA ALA A 130 -13.31 -0.53 -21.21
C ALA A 130 -12.37 -0.81 -22.39
N TYR A 131 -12.66 -0.28 -23.58
CA TYR A 131 -11.77 -0.39 -24.75
C TYR A 131 -10.38 0.20 -24.47
N LEU A 132 -10.32 1.37 -23.84
CA LEU A 132 -9.05 1.98 -23.45
C LEU A 132 -8.29 1.07 -22.48
N ALA A 133 -8.96 0.55 -21.45
CA ALA A 133 -8.36 -0.33 -20.44
C ALA A 133 -7.74 -1.61 -21.03
N ASP A 134 -8.35 -2.15 -22.09
CA ASP A 134 -7.86 -3.33 -22.82
C ASP A 134 -6.58 -3.02 -23.62
N ASN A 135 -6.39 -1.77 -24.08
CA ASN A 135 -5.34 -1.41 -25.04
C ASN A 135 -4.11 -0.72 -24.43
N ILE A 136 -4.21 -0.27 -23.17
CA ILE A 136 -3.15 0.49 -22.47
C ILE A 136 -2.72 -0.20 -21.17
N SER A 137 -1.46 0.02 -20.78
CA SER A 137 -0.94 -0.49 -19.49
C SER A 137 -1.63 0.20 -18.30
N GLU A 138 -1.74 -0.50 -17.17
CA GLU A 138 -2.38 0.00 -15.95
C GLU A 138 -1.85 1.37 -15.50
N ASN A 139 -0.53 1.60 -15.60
CA ASN A 139 0.11 2.86 -15.21
C ASN A 139 -0.30 4.06 -16.07
N GLN A 140 -0.83 3.82 -17.27
CA GLN A 140 -1.25 4.86 -18.22
C GLN A 140 -2.77 5.07 -18.26
N ARG A 141 -3.55 4.24 -17.54
CA ARG A 141 -5.02 4.26 -17.61
C ARG A 141 -5.62 5.59 -17.18
N ALA A 142 -5.19 6.15 -16.06
CA ALA A 142 -5.70 7.44 -15.59
C ALA A 142 -5.44 8.58 -16.60
N SER A 143 -4.26 8.63 -17.22
CA SER A 143 -3.97 9.60 -18.28
C SER A 143 -4.92 9.45 -19.48
N ALA A 144 -5.07 8.23 -19.98
CA ALA A 144 -5.92 7.98 -21.14
C ALA A 144 -7.42 8.20 -20.87
N PHE A 145 -7.89 7.84 -19.67
CA PHE A 145 -9.26 8.13 -19.25
C PHE A 145 -9.46 9.64 -19.08
N GLY A 146 -8.44 10.37 -18.59
CA GLY A 146 -8.42 11.83 -18.58
C GLY A 146 -8.60 12.40 -19.97
N ILE A 147 -7.83 11.93 -20.95
CA ILE A 147 -7.95 12.36 -22.35
C ILE A 147 -9.36 12.07 -22.90
N LEU A 148 -9.92 10.88 -22.64
CA LEU A 148 -11.27 10.52 -23.09
C LEU A 148 -12.33 11.47 -22.51
N SER A 149 -12.25 11.79 -21.22
CA SER A 149 -13.12 12.77 -20.57
C SER A 149 -12.95 14.16 -21.18
N GLY A 150 -11.71 14.58 -21.44
CA GLY A 150 -11.41 15.85 -22.11
C GLY A 150 -11.98 15.93 -23.53
N VAL A 151 -12.00 14.82 -24.27
CA VAL A 151 -12.67 14.73 -25.58
C VAL A 151 -14.19 14.89 -25.44
N SER A 152 -14.80 14.32 -24.39
CA SER A 152 -16.22 14.56 -24.08
C SER A 152 -16.51 16.03 -23.79
N SER A 153 -15.70 16.65 -22.93
CA SER A 153 -15.82 18.08 -22.60
C SER A 153 -15.65 18.97 -23.83
N ALA A 154 -14.68 18.66 -24.71
CA ALA A 154 -14.51 19.36 -25.97
C ALA A 154 -15.75 19.22 -26.87
N SER A 155 -16.34 18.03 -26.93
CA SER A 155 -17.56 17.78 -27.69
C SER A 155 -18.75 18.59 -27.16
N PHE A 156 -18.86 18.74 -25.84
CA PHE A 156 -19.87 19.55 -25.18
C PHE A 156 -19.72 21.04 -25.54
N VAL A 157 -18.49 21.58 -25.45
CA VAL A 157 -18.19 22.97 -25.82
C VAL A 157 -18.48 23.20 -27.31
N CYS A 158 -18.00 22.32 -28.20
CA CYS A 158 -18.23 22.45 -29.63
C CYS A 158 -19.73 22.34 -29.98
N GLY A 159 -20.46 21.40 -29.39
CA GLY A 159 -21.89 21.19 -29.65
C GLY A 159 -22.73 22.38 -29.19
N THR A 160 -22.47 22.89 -27.99
CA THR A 160 -23.21 24.05 -27.45
C THR A 160 -22.92 25.33 -28.22
N ILE A 161 -21.68 25.56 -28.67
CA ILE A 161 -21.33 26.69 -29.54
C ILE A 161 -21.99 26.54 -30.92
N ALA A 162 -21.92 25.36 -31.54
CA ALA A 162 -22.51 25.11 -32.86
C ALA A 162 -24.04 25.33 -32.86
N ALA A 163 -24.72 24.91 -31.80
CA ALA A 163 -26.16 25.10 -31.65
C ALA A 163 -26.58 26.59 -31.68
N ARG A 164 -25.70 27.53 -31.28
CA ARG A 164 -26.00 28.97 -31.32
C ARG A 164 -26.12 29.54 -32.74
N PHE A 165 -25.50 28.89 -33.73
CA PHE A 165 -25.44 29.36 -35.11
C PHE A 165 -26.41 28.62 -36.04
N LEU A 166 -27.18 27.66 -35.51
CA LEU A 166 -28.05 26.80 -36.29
C LEU A 166 -29.52 27.01 -35.88
N SER A 167 -30.43 26.91 -36.85
CA SER A 167 -31.86 26.85 -36.55
C SER A 167 -32.23 25.54 -35.87
N ALA A 168 -33.32 25.51 -35.09
CA ALA A 168 -33.80 24.29 -34.44
C ALA A 168 -33.94 23.11 -35.41
N ALA A 169 -34.40 23.35 -36.65
CA ALA A 169 -34.47 22.32 -37.69
C ALA A 169 -33.10 21.76 -38.10
N SER A 170 -32.14 22.67 -38.31
CA SER A 170 -30.78 22.32 -38.74
C SER A 170 -30.01 21.57 -37.64
N ILE A 171 -30.28 21.89 -36.37
CA ILE A 171 -29.64 21.23 -35.21
C ILE A 171 -29.90 19.72 -35.22
N PHE A 172 -31.15 19.28 -35.38
CA PHE A 172 -31.47 17.85 -35.41
C PHE A 172 -30.95 17.17 -36.68
N GLN A 173 -30.99 17.84 -37.84
CA GLN A 173 -30.42 17.32 -39.08
C GLN A 173 -28.91 17.09 -38.96
N VAL A 174 -28.17 18.09 -38.45
CA VAL A 174 -26.72 17.99 -38.21
C VAL A 174 -26.42 16.90 -37.18
N GLY A 175 -27.17 16.84 -36.07
CA GLY A 175 -27.02 15.79 -35.06
C GLY A 175 -27.21 14.38 -35.64
N THR A 176 -28.27 14.16 -36.43
CA THR A 176 -28.52 12.89 -37.13
C THR A 176 -27.39 12.55 -38.09
N CYS A 177 -26.96 13.48 -38.95
CA CYS A 177 -25.89 13.26 -39.90
C CYS A 177 -24.57 12.90 -39.20
N VAL A 178 -24.16 13.66 -38.18
CA VAL A 178 -22.92 13.39 -37.45
C VAL A 178 -22.98 12.04 -36.74
N SER A 179 -24.14 11.66 -36.15
CA SER A 179 -24.32 10.36 -35.52
C SER A 179 -24.22 9.19 -36.53
N MET A 180 -24.80 9.34 -37.73
CA MET A 180 -24.66 8.36 -38.82
C MET A 180 -23.21 8.22 -39.27
N VAL A 181 -22.50 9.34 -39.47
CA VAL A 181 -21.08 9.33 -39.84
C VAL A 181 -20.24 8.70 -38.73
N ALA A 182 -20.55 8.95 -37.46
CA ALA A 182 -19.84 8.35 -36.33
C ALA A 182 -19.94 6.82 -36.34
N VAL A 183 -21.14 6.27 -36.60
CA VAL A 183 -21.34 4.81 -36.73
C VAL A 183 -20.53 4.25 -37.90
N VAL A 184 -20.61 4.87 -39.08
CA VAL A 184 -19.88 4.42 -40.27
C VAL A 184 -18.37 4.47 -40.03
N TYR A 185 -17.87 5.58 -39.48
CA TYR A 185 -16.46 5.78 -39.16
C TYR A 185 -15.97 4.71 -38.18
N MET A 186 -16.70 4.48 -37.08
CA MET A 186 -16.36 3.45 -36.10
C MET A 186 -16.30 2.06 -36.72
N ARG A 187 -17.28 1.69 -37.56
CA ARG A 187 -17.33 0.37 -38.20
C ARG A 187 -16.15 0.15 -39.15
N ILE A 188 -15.69 1.19 -39.84
CA ILE A 188 -14.56 1.11 -40.78
C ILE A 188 -13.22 1.12 -40.05
N PHE A 189 -13.01 2.07 -39.13
CA PHE A 189 -11.67 2.38 -38.62
C PHE A 189 -11.37 1.84 -37.22
N LEU A 190 -12.37 1.64 -36.35
CA LEU A 190 -12.13 1.09 -35.02
C LEU A 190 -11.85 -0.41 -35.12
N LYS A 191 -10.78 -0.89 -34.48
CA LYS A 191 -10.48 -2.34 -34.41
C LYS A 191 -11.20 -2.98 -33.24
N GLU A 192 -11.49 -4.27 -33.34
CA GLU A 192 -12.10 -5.02 -32.24
C GLU A 192 -11.09 -5.23 -31.09
N SER A 193 -11.58 -5.23 -29.86
CA SER A 193 -10.83 -5.53 -28.64
C SER A 193 -11.41 -6.80 -28.03
N ILE A 194 -10.70 -7.94 -28.14
CA ILE A 194 -11.08 -9.23 -27.54
C ILE A 194 -9.91 -9.71 -26.66
N PRO A 195 -10.15 -10.25 -25.46
CA PRO A 195 -9.11 -10.91 -24.66
C PRO A 195 -8.49 -12.12 -25.39
N ASP A 196 -7.18 -12.34 -25.21
CA ASP A 196 -6.35 -13.31 -25.92
C ASP A 196 -6.84 -14.79 -25.85
N ASP A 197 -7.75 -15.15 -24.93
CA ASP A 197 -8.24 -16.53 -24.76
C ASP A 197 -9.23 -17.01 -25.85
N HIS A 198 -9.68 -16.14 -26.77
CA HIS A 198 -10.61 -16.50 -27.84
C HIS A 198 -10.03 -16.49 -29.26
N VAL A 199 -8.71 -16.28 -29.39
CA VAL A 199 -8.03 -16.23 -30.70
C VAL A 199 -8.07 -17.57 -31.45
N GLU A 200 -8.32 -18.70 -30.76
CA GLU A 200 -8.47 -19.99 -31.44
C GLU A 200 -9.83 -20.22 -32.12
N SER A 201 -10.85 -19.35 -31.95
CA SER A 201 -12.20 -19.65 -32.48
C SER A 201 -12.78 -18.69 -33.52
N SER A 202 -12.07 -17.62 -33.93
CA SER A 202 -12.65 -16.58 -34.79
C SER A 202 -12.08 -16.55 -36.22
N THR A 203 -12.14 -17.68 -36.93
CA THR A 203 -12.17 -17.64 -38.41
C THR A 203 -13.56 -17.25 -38.91
N LEU A 204 -13.92 -15.97 -38.74
CA LEU A 204 -15.07 -15.33 -39.39
C LEU A 204 -14.57 -14.49 -40.57
N THR A 205 -13.91 -15.13 -41.52
CA THR A 205 -13.62 -14.58 -42.85
C THR A 205 -13.39 -15.74 -43.83
N GLN A 206 -14.47 -16.34 -44.32
CA GLN A 206 -14.46 -16.96 -45.65
C GLN A 206 -15.81 -16.73 -46.37
N PRO A 207 -15.79 -16.44 -47.67
CA PRO A 207 -16.99 -16.25 -48.46
C PRO A 207 -17.65 -17.60 -48.74
N ILE A 208 -18.98 -17.55 -48.80
CA ILE A 208 -19.90 -18.61 -49.15
C ILE A 208 -19.44 -19.31 -50.45
N LEU A 209 -19.06 -20.59 -50.38
CA LEU A 209 -19.27 -21.66 -51.36
C LEU A 209 -18.38 -22.87 -51.01
N LYS A 210 -18.96 -23.88 -50.35
CA LYS A 210 -18.73 -25.31 -50.62
C LYS A 210 -19.67 -26.15 -49.76
N GLU A 211 -20.44 -26.98 -50.45
CA GLU A 211 -21.23 -28.07 -49.88
C GLU A 211 -20.29 -29.10 -49.24
N GLY A 212 -20.68 -29.62 -48.08
CA GLY A 212 -19.99 -30.68 -47.36
C GLY A 212 -20.58 -30.85 -45.98
N GLU A 213 -21.32 -31.95 -45.80
CA GLU A 213 -21.83 -32.42 -44.51
C GLU A 213 -20.68 -32.59 -43.52
N ASP A 214 -20.74 -31.88 -42.39
CA ASP A 214 -20.22 -32.37 -41.11
C ASP A 214 -20.86 -31.58 -39.96
N THR A 215 -21.27 -32.33 -38.94
CA THR A 215 -22.10 -31.92 -37.81
C THR A 215 -21.34 -31.04 -36.80
N VAL A 216 -21.38 -29.72 -37.00
CA VAL A 216 -20.98 -28.75 -35.96
C VAL A 216 -22.16 -28.51 -35.01
N PRO A 217 -21.98 -28.60 -33.68
CA PRO A 217 -23.06 -28.26 -32.75
C PRO A 217 -23.33 -26.75 -32.79
N LYS A 218 -24.50 -26.37 -33.32
CA LYS A 218 -25.05 -25.01 -33.21
C LYS A 218 -25.23 -24.67 -31.72
N LYS A 219 -24.26 -23.99 -31.10
CA LYS A 219 -24.49 -23.38 -29.79
C LYS A 219 -25.52 -22.25 -29.95
N PRO A 220 -26.63 -22.25 -29.17
CA PRO A 220 -27.67 -21.24 -29.30
C PRO A 220 -27.17 -19.89 -28.78
N ILE A 221 -27.27 -18.85 -29.62
CA ILE A 221 -26.71 -17.50 -29.48
C ILE A 221 -27.35 -16.66 -28.33
N PHE A 222 -28.34 -17.18 -27.60
CA PHE A 222 -29.18 -16.35 -26.70
C PHE A 222 -29.41 -16.85 -25.26
N LYS A 223 -28.64 -17.83 -24.74
CA LYS A 223 -28.99 -18.48 -23.45
C LYS A 223 -28.32 -17.99 -22.16
N LYS A 224 -27.47 -16.96 -22.15
CA LYS A 224 -26.98 -16.39 -20.87
C LYS A 224 -26.93 -14.86 -20.95
N ILE A 225 -28.07 -14.21 -20.71
CA ILE A 225 -28.03 -12.83 -20.20
C ILE A 225 -27.40 -12.95 -18.80
N PRO A 226 -26.28 -12.27 -18.52
CA PRO A 226 -25.66 -12.34 -17.21
C PRO A 226 -26.63 -11.88 -16.11
N SER A 227 -26.57 -12.54 -14.95
CA SER A 227 -27.53 -12.27 -13.88
C SER A 227 -27.09 -11.05 -13.06
N LEU A 228 -28.04 -10.31 -12.47
CA LEU A 228 -27.71 -9.28 -11.47
C LEU A 228 -26.89 -9.86 -10.29
N GLY A 229 -26.92 -11.18 -10.08
CA GLY A 229 -26.09 -11.90 -9.12
C GLY A 229 -24.60 -11.74 -9.38
N ASP A 230 -24.16 -11.68 -10.65
CA ASP A 230 -22.74 -11.54 -11.01
C ASP A 230 -22.19 -10.16 -10.61
N ILE A 231 -23.05 -9.15 -10.58
CA ILE A 231 -22.75 -7.78 -10.17
C ILE A 231 -22.71 -7.68 -8.65
N ILE A 232 -23.71 -8.25 -7.97
CA ILE A 232 -23.72 -8.34 -6.50
C ILE A 232 -22.49 -9.10 -5.99
N CYS A 233 -22.08 -10.15 -6.71
CA CYS A 233 -20.85 -10.88 -6.44
C CYS A 233 -19.62 -9.97 -6.51
N LEU A 234 -19.51 -9.10 -7.54
CA LEU A 234 -18.38 -8.17 -7.68
C LEU A 234 -18.23 -7.24 -6.46
N PHE A 235 -19.34 -6.70 -5.95
CA PHE A 235 -19.34 -5.86 -4.74
C PHE A 235 -19.00 -6.64 -3.47
N LYS A 236 -19.55 -7.85 -3.30
CA LYS A 236 -19.30 -8.67 -2.11
C LYS A 236 -17.86 -9.19 -2.03
N SER A 237 -17.25 -9.39 -3.19
CA SER A 237 -15.95 -10.04 -3.29
C SER A 237 -14.76 -9.10 -3.32
N SER A 238 -14.91 -7.82 -3.73
CA SER A 238 -13.82 -6.85 -3.69
C SER A 238 -14.17 -5.63 -2.83
N PRO A 239 -13.70 -5.57 -1.57
CA PRO A 239 -13.78 -4.39 -0.72
C PRO A 239 -13.10 -3.17 -1.36
N SER A 240 -11.99 -3.35 -2.08
CA SER A 240 -11.32 -2.25 -2.80
C SER A 240 -12.20 -1.66 -3.91
N PHE A 241 -12.88 -2.51 -4.68
CA PHE A 241 -13.84 -2.07 -5.69
C PHE A 241 -15.08 -1.45 -5.05
N THR A 242 -15.62 -2.05 -3.99
CA THR A 242 -16.77 -1.52 -3.24
C THR A 242 -16.47 -0.16 -2.63
N LYS A 243 -15.29 0.03 -2.05
CA LYS A 243 -14.82 1.34 -1.58
C LYS A 243 -14.78 2.35 -2.72
N THR A 244 -14.19 1.99 -3.86
CA THR A 244 -14.16 2.85 -5.06
C THR A 244 -15.55 3.21 -5.54
N ALA A 245 -16.49 2.26 -5.49
CA ALA A 245 -17.88 2.46 -5.86
C ALA A 245 -18.65 3.36 -4.88
N ILE A 246 -18.37 3.27 -3.57
CA ILE A 246 -18.94 4.19 -2.56
C ILE A 246 -18.44 5.62 -2.79
N VAL A 247 -17.13 5.78 -3.01
CA VAL A 247 -16.53 7.08 -3.36
C VAL A 247 -17.14 7.62 -4.67
N ALA A 248 -17.32 6.76 -5.67
CA ALA A 248 -17.98 7.11 -6.93
C ALA A 248 -19.42 7.58 -6.70
N PHE A 249 -20.21 6.84 -5.91
CA PHE A 249 -21.60 7.17 -5.62
C PHE A 249 -21.71 8.58 -5.03
N PHE A 250 -20.92 8.90 -4.01
CA PHE A 250 -20.94 10.22 -3.38
C PHE A 250 -20.44 11.32 -4.31
N ASN A 251 -19.39 11.08 -5.11
CA ASN A 251 -18.89 12.04 -6.09
C ASN A 251 -19.95 12.36 -7.16
N TYR A 252 -20.60 11.34 -7.74
CA TYR A 252 -21.67 11.55 -8.72
C TYR A 252 -22.94 12.13 -8.09
N LEU A 253 -23.27 11.79 -6.84
CA LEU A 253 -24.40 12.37 -6.12
C LEU A 253 -24.20 13.87 -5.90
N ALA A 254 -22.98 14.28 -5.57
CA ALA A 254 -22.59 15.68 -5.45
C ALA A 254 -22.68 16.42 -6.80
N GLU A 255 -22.17 15.84 -7.89
CA GLU A 255 -22.27 16.41 -9.24
C GLU A 255 -23.72 16.60 -9.69
N GLY A 256 -24.55 15.56 -9.52
CA GLY A 256 -25.98 15.63 -9.82
C GLY A 256 -26.68 16.69 -8.96
N GLY A 257 -26.27 16.85 -7.71
CA GLY A 257 -26.78 17.87 -6.80
C GLY A 257 -26.43 19.28 -7.23
N MET A 258 -25.18 19.51 -7.65
CA MET A 258 -24.72 20.79 -8.21
C MET A 258 -25.54 21.12 -9.47
N SER A 259 -25.70 20.15 -10.37
CA SER A 259 -26.46 20.33 -11.62
C SER A 259 -27.93 20.68 -11.36
N ALA A 260 -28.56 20.03 -10.38
CA ALA A 260 -29.96 20.27 -10.03
C ALA A 260 -30.20 21.62 -9.31
N SER A 261 -29.23 22.08 -8.51
CA SER A 261 -29.45 23.19 -7.57
C SER A 261 -28.88 24.53 -8.05
N THR A 262 -27.80 24.52 -8.83
CA THR A 262 -26.98 25.73 -9.08
C THR A 262 -27.75 26.83 -9.79
N MET A 263 -28.52 26.51 -10.84
CA MET A 263 -29.26 27.54 -11.57
C MET A 263 -30.28 28.25 -10.67
N TYR A 264 -31.06 27.50 -9.89
CA TYR A 264 -32.08 28.06 -9.00
C TYR A 264 -31.45 28.89 -7.88
N TYR A 265 -30.39 28.36 -7.26
CA TYR A 265 -29.63 29.07 -6.24
C TYR A 265 -29.07 30.41 -6.74
N LEU A 266 -28.41 30.41 -7.90
CA LEU A 266 -27.80 31.61 -8.47
C LEU A 266 -28.85 32.64 -8.91
N LYS A 267 -29.99 32.18 -9.45
CA LYS A 267 -31.10 33.06 -9.83
C LYS A 267 -31.71 33.74 -8.61
N ALA A 268 -31.96 32.99 -7.53
CA ALA A 268 -32.60 33.52 -6.33
C ALA A 268 -31.64 34.40 -5.49
N SER A 269 -30.37 34.03 -5.37
CA SER A 269 -29.40 34.74 -4.51
C SER A 269 -28.73 35.93 -5.20
N PHE A 270 -28.54 35.87 -6.53
CA PHE A 270 -27.73 36.84 -7.27
C PHE A 270 -28.39 37.35 -8.57
N HIS A 271 -29.65 37.00 -8.84
CA HIS A 271 -30.37 37.38 -10.05
C HIS A 271 -29.67 36.98 -11.36
N TYR A 272 -28.97 35.84 -11.37
CA TYR A 272 -28.39 35.30 -12.60
C TYR A 272 -29.46 35.12 -13.68
N ASN A 273 -29.15 35.60 -14.88
CA ASN A 273 -29.95 35.34 -16.06
C ASN A 273 -29.45 34.08 -16.81
N LYS A 274 -30.23 33.61 -17.79
CA LYS A 274 -29.92 32.42 -18.60
C LYS A 274 -28.55 32.51 -19.29
N ASN A 275 -28.16 33.70 -19.74
CA ASN A 275 -26.89 33.90 -20.44
C ASN A 275 -25.70 33.77 -19.48
N GLN A 276 -25.77 34.37 -18.29
CA GLN A 276 -24.74 34.26 -17.26
C GLN A 276 -24.54 32.81 -16.80
N TYR A 277 -25.63 32.05 -16.65
CA TYR A 277 -25.53 30.63 -16.34
C TYR A 277 -24.91 29.82 -17.50
N ALA A 278 -25.30 30.13 -18.75
CA ALA A 278 -24.70 29.49 -19.93
C ALA A 278 -23.21 29.82 -20.08
N ASP A 279 -22.79 31.05 -19.77
CA ASP A 279 -21.39 31.46 -19.78
C ASP A 279 -20.59 30.70 -18.72
N LEU A 280 -21.14 30.52 -17.51
CA LEU A 280 -20.54 29.72 -16.45
C LEU A 280 -20.35 28.25 -16.84
N MET A 281 -21.35 27.63 -17.49
CA MET A 281 -21.24 26.27 -18.03
C MET A 281 -20.19 26.17 -19.13
N LEU A 282 -20.12 27.17 -20.02
CA LEU A 282 -19.14 27.22 -21.10
C LEU A 282 -17.71 27.34 -20.56
N ILE A 283 -17.49 28.22 -19.57
CA ILE A 283 -16.20 28.38 -18.88
C ILE A 283 -15.80 27.05 -18.22
N THR A 284 -16.73 26.41 -17.49
CA THR A 284 -16.49 25.11 -16.86
C THR A 284 -16.09 24.05 -17.89
N GLY A 285 -16.80 23.99 -19.04
CA GLY A 285 -16.49 23.07 -20.13
C GLY A 285 -15.11 23.31 -20.76
N LEU A 286 -14.73 24.57 -20.97
CA LEU A 286 -13.42 24.95 -21.50
C LEU A 286 -12.29 24.62 -20.53
N VAL A 287 -12.44 24.99 -19.25
CA VAL A 287 -11.48 24.71 -18.18
C VAL A 287 -11.33 23.19 -18.00
N GLY A 288 -12.42 22.44 -17.98
CA GLY A 288 -12.42 20.98 -17.90
C GLY A 288 -11.71 20.34 -19.09
N THR A 289 -11.96 20.83 -20.31
CA THR A 289 -11.31 20.36 -21.54
C THR A 289 -9.79 20.54 -21.48
N VAL A 290 -9.32 21.75 -21.16
CA VAL A 290 -7.88 22.03 -21.06
C VAL A 290 -7.24 21.20 -19.96
N SER A 291 -7.89 21.12 -18.81
CA SER A 291 -7.34 20.39 -17.67
C SER A 291 -7.23 18.89 -17.94
N GLN A 292 -8.26 18.27 -18.50
CA GLN A 292 -8.27 16.83 -18.74
C GLN A 292 -7.41 16.39 -19.94
N LEU A 293 -7.31 17.21 -20.99
CA LEU A 293 -6.47 16.90 -22.16
C LEU A 293 -4.97 17.13 -21.91
N PHE A 294 -4.61 18.11 -21.07
CA PHE A 294 -3.21 18.55 -20.93
C PHE A 294 -2.70 18.44 -19.49
N LEU A 295 -3.42 18.98 -18.51
CA LEU A 295 -2.92 19.06 -17.12
C LEU A 295 -2.90 17.69 -16.43
N MET A 296 -3.97 16.90 -16.57
CA MET A 296 -4.08 15.59 -15.93
C MET A 296 -2.99 14.60 -16.41
N PRO A 297 -2.72 14.43 -17.72
CA PRO A 297 -1.62 13.60 -18.20
C PRO A 297 -0.24 13.97 -17.65
N LEU A 298 0.01 15.25 -17.38
CA LEU A 298 1.29 15.73 -16.81
C LEU A 298 1.40 15.41 -15.32
N LEU A 299 0.30 15.53 -14.57
CA LEU A 299 0.29 15.38 -13.11
C LEU A 299 0.15 13.93 -12.64
N VAL A 300 -0.44 13.05 -13.44
CA VAL A 300 -0.74 11.68 -13.01
C VAL A 300 0.53 10.83 -12.78
N SER A 301 1.58 11.04 -13.58
CA SER A 301 2.83 10.28 -13.47
C SER A 301 3.56 10.52 -12.13
N PRO A 302 3.76 11.78 -11.67
CA PRO A 302 4.39 12.03 -10.37
C PRO A 302 3.47 11.84 -9.16
N ILE A 303 2.16 12.03 -9.31
CA ILE A 303 1.23 12.05 -8.16
C ILE A 303 0.59 10.69 -7.89
N GLY A 304 0.23 9.95 -8.94
CA GLY A 304 -0.52 8.68 -8.86
C GLY A 304 -2.04 8.86 -8.67
N ASP A 305 -2.82 7.87 -9.13
CA ASP A 305 -4.28 7.93 -9.27
C ASP A 305 -5.03 8.26 -7.96
N ARG A 306 -4.68 7.61 -6.85
CA ARG A 306 -5.40 7.78 -5.57
C ARG A 306 -5.21 9.19 -5.00
N ARG A 307 -3.97 9.70 -5.02
CA ARG A 307 -3.69 11.07 -4.58
C ARG A 307 -4.38 12.08 -5.49
N LEU A 308 -4.40 11.82 -6.80
CA LEU A 308 -5.08 12.69 -7.76
C LEU A 308 -6.61 12.69 -7.55
N LEU A 309 -7.20 11.55 -7.19
CA LEU A 309 -8.60 11.46 -6.76
C LEU A 309 -8.84 12.30 -5.49
N SER A 310 -8.04 12.12 -4.44
CA SER A 310 -8.17 12.91 -3.20
C SER A 310 -8.04 14.41 -3.46
N ILE A 311 -7.09 14.83 -4.29
CA ILE A 311 -6.92 16.23 -4.70
C ILE A 311 -8.16 16.72 -5.46
N GLY A 312 -8.69 15.93 -6.41
CA GLY A 312 -9.91 16.27 -7.14
C GLY A 312 -11.13 16.44 -6.22
N LEU A 313 -11.31 15.52 -5.26
CA LEU A 313 -12.38 15.58 -4.27
C LEU A 313 -12.25 16.80 -3.34
N LEU A 314 -11.03 17.12 -2.90
CA LEU A 314 -10.76 18.32 -2.09
C LEU A 314 -11.10 19.60 -2.83
N PHE A 315 -10.72 19.72 -4.10
CA PHE A 315 -11.06 20.89 -4.91
C PHE A 315 -12.55 20.94 -5.25
N GLY A 316 -13.21 19.79 -5.41
CA GLY A 316 -14.67 19.70 -5.51
C GLY A 316 -15.36 20.18 -4.24
N PHE A 317 -14.90 19.74 -3.07
CA PHE A 317 -15.35 20.21 -1.76
C PHE A 317 -15.21 21.73 -1.65
N ALA A 318 -14.02 22.26 -1.94
CA ALA A 318 -13.75 23.69 -1.89
C ALA A 318 -14.65 24.47 -2.86
N ASN A 319 -14.89 23.96 -4.07
CA ASN A 319 -15.82 24.55 -5.02
C ASN A 319 -17.25 24.60 -4.46
N ALA A 320 -17.82 23.47 -4.03
CA ALA A 320 -19.18 23.44 -3.48
C ALA A 320 -19.32 24.30 -2.21
N PHE A 321 -18.29 24.30 -1.36
CA PHE A 321 -18.25 25.15 -0.17
C PHE A 321 -18.26 26.64 -0.52
N LEU A 322 -17.44 27.08 -1.48
CA LEU A 322 -17.44 28.47 -1.95
C LEU A 322 -18.80 28.88 -2.56
N TYR A 323 -19.47 27.98 -3.29
CA TYR A 323 -20.84 28.22 -3.74
C TYR A 323 -21.80 28.39 -2.56
N SER A 324 -21.67 27.60 -1.49
CA SER A 324 -22.56 27.69 -0.33
C SER A 324 -22.46 29.03 0.41
N ILE A 325 -21.27 29.62 0.50
CA ILE A 325 -21.02 30.88 1.22
C ILE A 325 -20.83 32.07 0.27
N ALA A 326 -21.25 31.97 -0.98
CA ALA A 326 -21.07 33.04 -1.95
C ALA A 326 -21.76 34.33 -1.47
N TRP A 327 -21.01 35.42 -1.41
CA TRP A 327 -21.50 36.73 -0.97
C TRP A 327 -21.73 37.70 -2.13
N ALA A 328 -21.28 37.35 -3.34
CA ALA A 328 -21.40 38.19 -4.52
C ALA A 328 -21.53 37.36 -5.80
N ALA A 329 -22.15 37.95 -6.82
CA ALA A 329 -22.42 37.31 -8.11
C ALA A 329 -21.16 36.86 -8.86
N TRP A 330 -19.96 37.40 -8.57
CA TRP A 330 -18.71 37.00 -9.22
C TRP A 330 -18.07 35.76 -8.57
N VAL A 331 -18.41 35.43 -7.32
CA VAL A 331 -17.80 34.31 -6.57
C VAL A 331 -17.96 32.97 -7.29
N PRO A 332 -19.13 32.61 -7.87
CA PRO A 332 -19.28 31.41 -8.69
C PRO A 332 -18.34 31.33 -9.90
N TYR A 333 -18.05 32.46 -10.56
CA TYR A 333 -17.07 32.51 -11.65
C TYR A 333 -15.65 32.24 -11.14
N ALA A 334 -15.27 32.79 -9.99
CA ALA A 334 -13.98 32.51 -9.38
C ALA A 334 -13.86 31.04 -8.91
N ALA A 335 -14.92 30.50 -8.29
CA ALA A 335 -14.99 29.10 -7.86
C ALA A 335 -14.83 28.13 -9.04
N THR A 336 -15.27 28.52 -10.25
CA THR A 336 -15.08 27.73 -11.47
C THR A 336 -13.61 27.44 -11.78
N ALA A 337 -12.65 28.27 -11.33
CA ALA A 337 -11.23 27.95 -11.47
C ALA A 337 -10.83 26.67 -10.72
N LEU A 338 -11.49 26.35 -9.60
CA LEU A 338 -11.26 25.12 -8.84
C LEU A 338 -11.72 23.88 -9.61
N THR A 339 -12.66 24.04 -10.55
CA THR A 339 -13.11 22.92 -11.40
C THR A 339 -12.00 22.39 -12.29
N ALA A 340 -10.97 23.20 -12.58
CA ALA A 340 -9.78 22.75 -13.30
C ALA A 340 -9.17 21.51 -12.62
N VAL A 341 -9.19 21.44 -11.30
CA VAL A 341 -8.61 20.32 -10.56
C VAL A 341 -9.69 19.31 -10.14
N SER A 342 -10.91 19.77 -9.83
CA SER A 342 -11.97 18.85 -9.38
C SER A 342 -12.35 17.81 -10.44
N VAL A 343 -12.25 18.15 -11.73
CA VAL A 343 -12.54 17.23 -12.85
C VAL A 343 -11.62 16.01 -12.93
N PHE A 344 -10.55 15.96 -12.12
CA PHE A 344 -9.69 14.77 -12.02
C PHE A 344 -10.34 13.61 -11.27
N SER A 345 -11.40 13.86 -10.48
CA SER A 345 -12.07 12.79 -9.72
C SER A 345 -12.65 11.72 -10.64
N PHE A 346 -13.32 12.11 -11.74
CA PHE A 346 -13.97 11.16 -12.65
C PHE A 346 -13.01 10.16 -13.29
N PRO A 347 -11.94 10.60 -13.99
CA PRO A 347 -11.06 9.64 -14.64
C PRO A 347 -10.22 8.85 -13.64
N SER A 348 -9.94 9.42 -12.45
CA SER A 348 -9.24 8.70 -11.38
C SER A 348 -10.09 7.58 -10.78
N ILE A 349 -11.39 7.82 -10.51
CA ILE A 349 -12.34 6.77 -10.07
C ILE A 349 -12.37 5.62 -11.08
N GLN A 350 -12.54 5.94 -12.37
CA GLN A 350 -12.59 4.91 -13.41
C GLN A 350 -11.29 4.13 -13.52
N SER A 351 -10.15 4.82 -13.41
CA SER A 351 -8.83 4.19 -13.44
C SER A 351 -8.61 3.27 -12.25
N ILE A 352 -8.93 3.72 -11.03
CA ILE A 352 -8.82 2.90 -9.81
C ILE A 352 -9.71 1.67 -9.94
N ALA A 353 -10.98 1.84 -10.35
CA ALA A 353 -11.92 0.74 -10.58
C ALA A 353 -11.40 -0.27 -11.61
N SER A 354 -10.81 0.21 -12.73
CA SER A 354 -10.23 -0.65 -13.77
C SER A 354 -9.07 -1.51 -13.26
N LYS A 355 -8.31 -1.02 -12.28
CA LYS A 355 -7.17 -1.71 -11.66
C LYS A 355 -7.60 -2.74 -10.62
N GLN A 356 -8.87 -2.74 -10.18
CA GLN A 356 -9.39 -3.71 -9.20
C GLN A 356 -9.96 -4.99 -9.85
N VAL A 357 -9.95 -5.08 -11.19
CA VAL A 357 -10.55 -6.20 -11.93
C VAL A 357 -9.59 -6.72 -12.99
N GLY A 358 -9.78 -7.99 -13.39
CA GLY A 358 -8.93 -8.63 -14.41
C GLY A 358 -9.13 -8.04 -15.82
N PRO A 359 -8.26 -8.39 -16.78
CA PRO A 359 -8.38 -7.95 -18.17
C PRO A 359 -9.71 -8.36 -18.83
N SER A 360 -10.30 -9.49 -18.42
CA SER A 360 -11.57 -10.01 -18.94
C SER A 360 -12.82 -9.43 -18.27
N GLU A 361 -12.67 -8.50 -17.32
CA GLU A 361 -13.78 -7.94 -16.52
C GLU A 361 -13.86 -6.41 -16.61
N GLN A 362 -13.14 -5.79 -17.56
CA GLN A 362 -13.08 -4.33 -17.68
C GLN A 362 -14.44 -3.72 -18.01
N GLY A 363 -15.22 -4.35 -18.90
CA GLY A 363 -16.55 -3.91 -19.25
C GLY A 363 -17.50 -3.95 -18.07
N LYS A 364 -17.49 -5.05 -17.31
CA LYS A 364 -18.27 -5.21 -16.08
C LYS A 364 -17.96 -4.11 -15.05
N ALA A 365 -16.68 -3.82 -14.81
CA ALA A 365 -16.28 -2.79 -13.85
C ALA A 365 -16.75 -1.39 -14.27
N GLN A 366 -16.47 -0.98 -15.51
CA GLN A 366 -16.88 0.33 -16.03
C GLN A 366 -18.42 0.45 -16.10
N GLY A 367 -19.12 -0.63 -16.44
CA GLY A 367 -20.58 -0.70 -16.47
C GLY A 367 -21.20 -0.54 -15.07
N CYS A 368 -20.57 -1.11 -14.04
CA CYS A 368 -21.00 -0.92 -12.65
C CYS A 368 -20.81 0.53 -12.19
N ILE A 369 -19.66 1.16 -12.44
CA ILE A 369 -19.43 2.57 -12.07
C ILE A 369 -20.39 3.49 -12.84
N GLN A 370 -20.63 3.23 -14.13
CA GLN A 370 -21.60 4.00 -14.91
C GLN A 370 -23.04 3.80 -14.42
N GLY A 371 -23.42 2.59 -14.00
CA GLY A 371 -24.71 2.33 -13.37
C GLY A 371 -24.89 3.08 -12.04
N ILE A 372 -23.82 3.19 -11.23
CA ILE A 372 -23.80 4.01 -10.01
C ILE A 372 -23.99 5.49 -10.35
N SER A 373 -23.30 5.99 -11.36
CA SER A 373 -23.47 7.37 -11.84
C SER A 373 -24.92 7.66 -12.22
N SER A 374 -25.56 6.77 -12.99
CA SER A 374 -26.98 6.86 -13.34
C SER A 374 -27.90 6.89 -12.11
N LEU A 375 -27.67 6.01 -11.14
CA LEU A 375 -28.44 5.96 -9.90
C LEU A 375 -28.30 7.27 -9.11
N SER A 376 -27.07 7.77 -8.96
CA SER A 376 -26.80 9.04 -8.31
C SER A 376 -27.52 10.20 -8.99
N ASN A 377 -27.55 10.24 -10.33
CA ASN A 377 -28.25 11.27 -11.09
C ASN A 377 -29.79 11.20 -10.98
N VAL A 378 -30.37 10.05 -10.64
CA VAL A 378 -31.79 9.95 -10.29
C VAL A 378 -32.04 10.47 -8.87
N ILE A 379 -31.18 10.10 -7.93
CA ILE A 379 -31.35 10.44 -6.50
C ILE A 379 -31.09 11.93 -6.26
N ALA A 380 -30.07 12.51 -6.90
CA ALA A 380 -29.61 13.86 -6.56
C ALA A 380 -30.72 14.93 -6.70
N PRO A 381 -31.46 15.05 -7.83
CA PRO A 381 -32.51 16.05 -7.94
C PRO A 381 -33.67 15.83 -6.96
N LEU A 382 -33.95 14.59 -6.55
CA LEU A 382 -35.00 14.29 -5.56
C LEU A 382 -34.63 14.77 -4.15
N ILE A 383 -33.34 14.86 -3.84
CA ILE A 383 -32.84 15.37 -2.56
C ILE A 383 -32.61 16.88 -2.63
N PHE A 384 -31.81 17.33 -3.60
CA PHE A 384 -31.27 18.69 -3.58
C PHE A 384 -32.21 19.74 -4.17
N SER A 385 -33.10 19.38 -5.10
CA SER A 385 -34.06 20.36 -5.64
C SER A 385 -35.08 20.80 -4.58
N PRO A 386 -35.75 19.90 -3.84
CA PRO A 386 -36.64 20.31 -2.74
C PRO A 386 -35.88 21.02 -1.61
N LEU A 387 -34.67 20.57 -1.29
CA LEU A 387 -33.83 21.21 -0.28
C LEU A 387 -33.48 22.65 -0.67
N THR A 388 -33.08 22.87 -1.92
CA THR A 388 -32.82 24.21 -2.45
C THR A 388 -34.07 25.07 -2.45
N ALA A 389 -35.22 24.52 -2.87
CA ALA A 389 -36.49 25.25 -2.85
C ALA A 389 -36.89 25.67 -1.43
N TYR A 390 -36.71 24.78 -0.44
CA TYR A 390 -37.00 25.07 0.97
C TYR A 390 -36.09 26.18 1.50
N PHE A 391 -34.77 26.08 1.35
CA PHE A 391 -33.83 27.10 1.86
C PHE A 391 -33.84 28.44 1.11
N LEU A 392 -34.58 28.53 0.01
CA LEU A 392 -34.89 29.77 -0.70
C LEU A 392 -36.27 30.35 -0.33
N SER A 393 -37.13 29.60 0.39
CA SER A 393 -38.46 30.07 0.78
C SER A 393 -38.41 31.00 2.00
N GLU A 394 -39.46 31.82 2.14
CA GLU A 394 -39.62 32.76 3.26
C GLU A 394 -39.92 32.04 4.60
N ASP A 395 -40.30 30.76 4.54
CA ASP A 395 -40.77 29.95 5.68
C ASP A 395 -39.63 29.29 6.48
N THR A 396 -38.36 29.63 6.20
CA THR A 396 -37.22 28.96 6.83
C THR A 396 -36.79 29.62 8.14
N PRO A 397 -36.57 28.83 9.21
CA PRO A 397 -36.16 29.36 10.50
C PRO A 397 -34.71 29.90 10.49
N ILE A 398 -33.89 29.48 9.52
CA ILE A 398 -32.50 29.94 9.34
C ILE A 398 -32.33 30.38 7.90
N ARG A 399 -32.02 31.66 7.70
CA ARG A 399 -31.78 32.23 6.36
C ARG A 399 -30.40 31.85 5.84
N PHE A 400 -30.29 30.68 5.21
CA PHE A 400 -29.05 30.21 4.56
C PHE A 400 -29.32 29.66 3.15
N PRO A 401 -29.43 30.53 2.12
CA PRO A 401 -29.75 30.14 0.74
C PRO A 401 -28.82 29.09 0.13
N GLY A 402 -27.56 29.05 0.56
CA GLY A 402 -26.55 28.11 0.08
C GLY A 402 -26.49 26.76 0.82
N PHE A 403 -27.46 26.46 1.71
CA PHE A 403 -27.41 25.24 2.52
C PHE A 403 -27.37 23.95 1.70
N SER A 404 -28.09 23.88 0.57
CA SER A 404 -28.02 22.71 -0.32
C SER A 404 -26.61 22.49 -0.89
N MET A 405 -25.89 23.58 -1.22
CA MET A 405 -24.48 23.53 -1.64
C MET A 405 -23.55 23.11 -0.51
N MET A 406 -23.85 23.51 0.73
CA MET A 406 -23.12 23.04 1.91
C MET A 406 -23.30 21.52 2.11
N CYS A 407 -24.52 20.99 1.95
CA CYS A 407 -24.75 19.54 1.99
C CYS A 407 -23.97 18.79 0.90
N ILE A 408 -23.89 19.36 -0.30
CA ILE A 408 -23.07 18.82 -1.40
C ILE A 408 -21.58 18.81 -1.01
N ALA A 409 -21.08 19.89 -0.39
CA ALA A 409 -19.72 19.93 0.12
C ALA A 409 -19.48 18.83 1.17
N ILE A 410 -20.39 18.64 2.13
CA ILE A 410 -20.29 17.56 3.13
C ILE A 410 -20.22 16.18 2.47
N ILE A 411 -21.00 15.93 1.42
CA ILE A 411 -20.96 14.67 0.67
C ILE A 411 -19.59 14.44 0.01
N LEU A 412 -18.98 15.49 -0.55
CA LEU A 412 -17.62 15.41 -1.10
C LEU A 412 -16.58 15.19 0.00
N ALA A 413 -16.78 15.73 1.20
CA ALA A 413 -15.93 15.44 2.35
C ALA A 413 -16.04 13.99 2.82
N ILE A 414 -17.24 13.40 2.79
CA ILE A 414 -17.45 11.96 3.06
C ILE A 414 -16.72 11.11 2.02
N ALA A 415 -16.86 11.44 0.72
CA ALA A 415 -16.14 10.75 -0.34
C ALA A 415 -14.61 10.79 -0.15
N MET A 416 -14.08 11.93 0.29
CA MET A 416 -12.66 12.12 0.58
C MET A 416 -12.21 11.29 1.79
N ALA A 417 -12.99 11.29 2.88
CA ALA A 417 -12.68 10.52 4.09
C ALA A 417 -12.68 9.01 3.84
N GLU A 418 -13.61 8.53 3.00
CA GLU A 418 -13.62 7.13 2.56
C GLU A 418 -12.33 6.81 1.79
N GLU A 419 -11.92 7.62 0.80
CA GLU A 419 -10.70 7.33 0.02
C GLU A 419 -9.43 7.24 0.86
N GLU A 420 -9.29 8.04 1.93
CA GLU A 420 -8.11 8.05 2.81
C GLU A 420 -7.95 6.83 3.73
N SER A 421 -8.89 5.86 3.74
CA SER A 421 -8.75 4.69 4.62
C SER A 421 -7.50 3.85 4.31
N LYS A 422 -6.64 3.68 5.32
CA LYS A 422 -5.37 2.95 5.27
C LYS A 422 -5.60 1.44 5.37
N LYS A 423 -4.76 0.65 4.71
CA LYS A 423 -4.72 -0.82 4.79
C LYS A 423 -3.98 -1.26 6.06
N ASN A 424 -4.50 -2.25 6.77
CA ASN A 424 -3.87 -2.75 8.00
C ASN A 424 -2.87 -3.89 7.74
N ILE A 425 -1.65 -3.75 8.25
CA ILE A 425 -0.67 -4.83 8.37
C ILE A 425 -0.57 -5.22 9.84
N VAL A 426 -0.73 -6.50 10.15
CA VAL A 426 -0.59 -7.01 11.51
C VAL A 426 0.80 -7.60 11.69
N MET A 427 1.51 -7.20 12.73
CA MET A 427 2.85 -7.68 13.06
C MET A 427 2.84 -8.38 14.41
N PHE A 428 3.45 -9.56 14.52
CA PHE A 428 3.56 -10.29 15.79
C PHE A 428 5.01 -10.70 16.07
N PRO A 429 5.79 -9.82 16.75
CA PRO A 429 7.13 -10.14 17.23
C PRO A 429 7.12 -11.13 18.40
N PHE A 430 8.15 -11.98 18.49
CA PHE A 430 8.38 -12.79 19.67
C PHE A 430 8.75 -11.93 20.89
N MET A 431 8.46 -12.41 22.09
CA MET A 431 8.60 -11.67 23.35
C MET A 431 10.06 -11.61 23.84
N ALA A 432 10.94 -11.04 23.02
CA ALA A 432 12.36 -10.82 23.31
C ALA A 432 12.82 -9.49 22.72
N GLN A 433 13.67 -8.75 23.43
CA GLN A 433 14.11 -7.41 23.00
C GLN A 433 14.79 -7.43 21.61
N GLY A 434 15.54 -8.49 21.31
CA GLY A 434 16.17 -8.71 20.01
C GLY A 434 15.19 -8.87 18.84
N HIS A 435 13.92 -9.14 19.10
CA HIS A 435 12.86 -9.29 18.10
C HIS A 435 11.94 -8.07 18.09
N LEU A 436 11.58 -7.55 19.26
CA LEU A 436 10.75 -6.36 19.40
C LEU A 436 11.36 -5.12 18.71
N ASN A 437 12.67 -4.91 18.84
CA ASN A 437 13.35 -3.75 18.27
C ASN A 437 13.35 -3.72 16.73
N PRO A 438 13.75 -4.81 16.04
CA PRO A 438 13.65 -4.89 14.58
C PRO A 438 12.22 -4.78 14.06
N PHE A 439 11.25 -5.40 14.74
CA PHE A 439 9.85 -5.29 14.34
C PHE A 439 9.33 -3.86 14.48
N MET A 440 9.71 -3.13 15.53
CA MET A 440 9.37 -1.71 15.67
C MET A 440 10.03 -0.85 14.58
N SER A 441 11.29 -1.14 14.23
CA SER A 441 11.99 -0.45 13.15
C SER A 441 11.33 -0.72 11.79
N LEU A 442 10.98 -1.98 11.51
CA LEU A 442 10.22 -2.38 10.32
C LEU A 442 8.83 -1.73 10.27
N ALA A 443 8.11 -1.67 11.40
CA ALA A 443 6.81 -1.02 11.49
C ALA A 443 6.90 0.47 11.11
N ARG A 444 7.94 1.19 11.56
CA ARG A 444 8.19 2.59 11.19
C ARG A 444 8.51 2.74 9.70
N LEU A 445 9.30 1.82 9.13
CA LEU A 445 9.59 1.82 7.69
C LEU A 445 8.32 1.60 6.85
N LEU A 446 7.45 0.68 7.27
CA LEU A 446 6.18 0.40 6.63
C LEU A 446 5.18 1.55 6.79
N GLU A 447 5.13 2.19 7.95
CA GLU A 447 4.26 3.35 8.22
C GLU A 447 4.60 4.55 7.32
N ARG A 448 5.89 4.76 7.02
CA ARG A 448 6.34 5.82 6.08
C ARG A 448 5.83 5.59 4.67
N ARG A 449 5.40 4.38 4.31
CA ARG A 449 4.71 4.10 3.05
C ARG A 449 3.25 4.56 3.19
N ASN A 450 2.87 5.60 2.46
CA ASN A 450 1.50 6.10 2.48
C ASN A 450 0.49 4.97 2.19
N GLY A 451 -0.61 4.96 2.94
CA GLY A 451 -1.69 4.00 2.74
C GLY A 451 -1.67 2.78 3.65
N TYR A 452 -0.68 2.63 4.54
CA TYR A 452 -0.68 1.58 5.56
C TYR A 452 -0.79 2.12 6.97
N LYS A 453 -1.45 1.34 7.81
CA LYS A 453 -1.38 1.41 9.27
C LYS A 453 -0.89 0.06 9.78
N ILE A 454 -0.18 0.07 10.90
CA ILE A 454 0.49 -1.12 11.42
C ILE A 454 -0.11 -1.48 12.78
N THR A 455 -0.48 -2.74 12.98
CA THR A 455 -0.93 -3.23 14.28
C THR A 455 0.09 -4.20 14.85
N ILE A 456 0.80 -3.82 15.91
CA ILE A 456 1.74 -4.70 16.61
C ILE A 456 1.00 -5.45 17.72
N VAL A 457 1.00 -6.78 17.63
CA VAL A 457 0.38 -7.68 18.61
C VAL A 457 1.44 -8.14 19.61
N ASN A 458 1.12 -8.08 20.90
CA ASN A 458 1.97 -8.66 21.93
C ASN A 458 1.21 -8.92 23.26
N THR A 459 1.92 -9.46 24.24
CA THR A 459 1.41 -9.74 25.59
C THR A 459 1.31 -8.47 26.44
N PRO A 460 0.53 -8.47 27.54
CA PRO A 460 0.19 -7.25 28.30
C PRO A 460 1.39 -6.43 28.77
N LEU A 461 2.40 -7.06 29.37
CA LEU A 461 3.56 -6.35 29.93
C LEU A 461 4.46 -5.78 28.83
N ASN A 462 4.58 -6.49 27.71
CA ASN A 462 5.33 -6.00 26.55
C ASN A 462 4.61 -4.81 25.89
N ILE A 463 3.28 -4.85 25.75
CA ILE A 463 2.49 -3.73 25.19
C ILE A 463 2.64 -2.48 26.06
N GLN A 464 2.63 -2.63 27.39
CA GLN A 464 2.86 -1.51 28.30
C GLN A 464 4.24 -0.87 28.07
N LYS A 465 5.29 -1.67 27.90
CA LYS A 465 6.66 -1.20 27.59
C LYS A 465 6.77 -0.57 26.21
N LEU A 466 6.07 -1.10 25.19
CA LEU A 466 6.08 -0.53 23.85
C LEU A 466 5.34 0.80 23.76
N LYS A 467 4.26 0.97 24.53
CA LYS A 467 3.44 2.19 24.52
C LYS A 467 4.22 3.44 24.87
N SER A 468 5.21 3.36 25.76
CA SER A 468 6.09 4.49 26.10
C SER A 468 7.11 4.84 25.00
N SER A 469 7.30 3.98 24.00
CA SER A 469 8.26 4.18 22.90
C SER A 469 7.66 4.74 21.61
N LEU A 470 6.34 4.93 21.56
CA LEU A 470 5.63 5.44 20.39
C LEU A 470 5.54 6.97 20.42
N PRO A 471 5.70 7.66 19.28
CA PRO A 471 5.47 9.11 19.20
C PRO A 471 4.00 9.47 19.40
N SER A 472 3.76 10.75 19.70
CA SER A 472 2.42 11.33 19.81
C SER A 472 1.60 11.25 18.50
N LYS A 473 2.26 11.20 17.34
CA LYS A 473 1.62 11.04 16.03
C LYS A 473 2.16 9.80 15.32
N THR A 474 1.41 8.70 15.40
CA THR A 474 1.70 7.46 14.67
C THR A 474 0.41 6.72 14.29
N TYR A 475 0.47 6.03 13.17
CA TYR A 475 -0.46 5.02 12.68
C TYR A 475 -0.06 3.59 13.11
N ILE A 476 0.94 3.45 13.99
CA ILE A 476 1.27 2.20 14.68
C ILE A 476 0.31 2.05 15.87
N GLN A 477 -0.49 0.99 15.84
CA GLN A 477 -1.43 0.60 16.87
C GLN A 477 -0.88 -0.60 17.64
N LEU A 478 -1.16 -0.66 18.93
CA LEU A 478 -0.77 -1.77 19.78
C LEU A 478 -2.01 -2.60 20.12
N ALA A 479 -1.94 -3.91 19.92
CA ALA A 479 -3.00 -4.84 20.25
C ALA A 479 -2.51 -5.87 21.27
N GLN A 480 -3.27 -6.04 22.34
CA GLN A 480 -2.93 -6.94 23.42
C GLN A 480 -3.61 -8.30 23.21
N ILE A 481 -2.86 -9.38 23.45
CA ILE A 481 -3.40 -10.73 23.61
C ILE A 481 -3.17 -11.22 25.04
N PRO A 482 -4.14 -11.90 25.66
CA PRO A 482 -3.97 -12.46 26.99
C PRO A 482 -2.85 -13.50 27.03
N PHE A 483 -2.00 -13.41 28.04
CA PHE A 483 -0.95 -14.36 28.34
C PHE A 483 -0.80 -14.47 29.86
N ASP A 484 -0.74 -15.70 30.37
CA ASP A 484 -0.42 -15.98 31.76
C ASP A 484 0.68 -17.04 31.79
N GLY A 485 1.90 -16.60 32.01
CA GLY A 485 3.07 -17.47 32.04
C GLY A 485 3.08 -18.42 33.25
N THR A 486 2.35 -18.11 34.33
CA THR A 486 2.40 -18.90 35.57
C THR A 486 1.78 -20.28 35.38
N VAL A 487 0.78 -20.40 34.49
CA VAL A 487 0.16 -21.67 34.07
C VAL A 487 1.18 -22.62 33.43
N TYR A 488 2.28 -22.08 32.89
CA TYR A 488 3.36 -22.83 32.23
C TYR A 488 4.63 -22.90 33.10
N GLY A 489 4.52 -22.54 34.38
CA GLY A 489 5.64 -22.59 35.32
C GLY A 489 6.70 -21.52 35.06
N LEU A 490 6.34 -20.38 34.44
CA LEU A 490 7.17 -19.19 34.40
C LEU A 490 7.01 -18.37 35.70
N PRO A 491 8.04 -17.63 36.13
CA PRO A 491 7.91 -16.71 37.25
C PRO A 491 6.82 -15.65 36.99
N PRO A 492 6.12 -15.18 38.04
CA PRO A 492 5.13 -14.11 37.90
C PRO A 492 5.72 -12.88 37.20
N ASN A 493 4.89 -12.17 36.42
CA ASN A 493 5.26 -10.93 35.71
C ASN A 493 6.48 -11.07 34.75
N SER A 494 6.71 -12.27 34.23
CA SER A 494 7.83 -12.58 33.33
C SER A 494 7.32 -13.00 31.95
N GLU A 495 7.03 -12.00 31.12
CA GLU A 495 6.54 -12.19 29.74
C GLU A 495 7.61 -11.88 28.69
N ASN A 496 8.86 -11.65 29.08
CA ASN A 496 9.96 -11.33 28.18
C ASN A 496 11.23 -12.06 28.59
N THR A 497 12.07 -12.41 27.62
CA THR A 497 13.32 -13.14 27.85
C THR A 497 14.32 -12.40 28.73
N ASP A 498 14.28 -11.05 28.78
CA ASP A 498 15.22 -10.23 29.56
C ASP A 498 15.13 -10.45 31.08
N LYS A 499 14.02 -11.03 31.56
CA LYS A 499 13.80 -11.38 32.98
C LYS A 499 13.97 -12.86 33.29
N LEU A 500 14.33 -13.69 32.30
CA LEU A 500 14.30 -15.14 32.41
C LEU A 500 15.71 -15.74 32.35
N SER A 501 15.94 -16.76 33.18
CA SER A 501 17.10 -17.66 32.99
C SER A 501 16.88 -18.54 31.75
N TYR A 502 17.96 -19.16 31.27
CA TYR A 502 17.93 -19.98 30.06
C TYR A 502 16.88 -21.10 30.11
N GLU A 503 16.70 -21.76 31.25
CA GLU A 503 15.68 -22.80 31.44
C GLU A 503 14.26 -22.26 31.22
N PHE A 504 13.95 -21.07 31.75
CA PHE A 504 12.64 -20.45 31.59
C PHE A 504 12.41 -19.88 30.20
N ILE A 505 13.46 -19.53 29.44
CA ILE A 505 13.32 -19.11 28.04
C ILE A 505 12.72 -20.25 27.20
N VAL A 506 13.17 -21.49 27.40
CA VAL A 506 12.60 -22.66 26.71
C VAL A 506 11.13 -22.84 27.06
N ARG A 507 10.75 -22.69 28.33
CA ARG A 507 9.34 -22.74 28.75
C ARG A 507 8.50 -21.62 28.14
N LEU A 508 9.05 -20.41 28.00
CA LEU A 508 8.37 -19.30 27.34
C LEU A 508 8.13 -19.57 25.84
N MET A 509 9.11 -20.16 25.16
CA MET A 509 8.95 -20.60 23.77
C MET A 509 7.78 -21.59 23.64
N GLU A 510 7.75 -22.64 24.44
CA GLU A 510 6.66 -23.63 24.42
C GLU A 510 5.31 -23.01 24.81
N ALA A 511 5.27 -22.16 25.84
CA ALA A 511 4.06 -21.45 26.26
C ALA A 511 3.49 -20.56 25.14
N SER A 512 4.35 -19.99 24.28
CA SER A 512 3.93 -19.11 23.17
C SER A 512 3.06 -19.81 22.13
N GLU A 513 3.12 -21.14 22.00
CA GLU A 513 2.24 -21.91 21.10
C GLU A 513 0.76 -21.79 21.52
N ASN A 514 0.47 -21.53 22.80
CA ASN A 514 -0.89 -21.36 23.32
C ASN A 514 -1.49 -19.97 23.00
N LEU A 515 -0.71 -19.07 22.41
CA LEU A 515 -1.21 -17.78 21.92
C LEU A 515 -1.99 -17.93 20.60
N GLU A 516 -2.07 -19.12 20.00
CA GLU A 516 -2.78 -19.39 18.75
C GLU A 516 -4.27 -19.00 18.81
N ILE A 517 -4.98 -19.43 19.86
CA ILE A 517 -6.41 -19.12 20.02
C ILE A 517 -6.65 -17.63 20.30
N PRO A 518 -5.96 -16.99 21.27
CA PRO A 518 -6.07 -15.53 21.46
C PRO A 518 -5.78 -14.72 20.20
N PHE A 519 -4.73 -15.08 19.46
CA PHE A 519 -4.36 -14.41 18.22
C PHE A 519 -5.44 -14.58 17.15
N LYS A 520 -5.94 -15.80 16.93
CA LYS A 520 -7.05 -16.06 15.99
C LYS A 520 -8.28 -15.23 16.30
N ASN A 521 -8.70 -15.19 17.56
CA ASN A 521 -9.86 -14.39 17.99
C ASN A 521 -9.64 -12.89 17.72
N LEU A 522 -8.43 -12.40 17.97
CA LEU A 522 -8.07 -11.01 17.68
C LEU A 522 -8.18 -10.70 16.18
N ILE A 523 -7.57 -11.53 15.32
CA ILE A 523 -7.62 -11.33 13.86
C ILE A 523 -9.05 -11.43 13.32
N GLN A 524 -9.84 -12.40 13.78
CA GLN A 524 -11.25 -12.54 13.37
C GLN A 524 -12.08 -11.31 13.79
N ASN A 525 -11.83 -10.74 14.97
CA ASN A 525 -12.53 -9.53 15.40
C ASN A 525 -12.07 -8.28 14.64
N MET A 526 -10.79 -8.19 14.27
CA MET A 526 -10.30 -7.12 13.39
C MET A 526 -10.93 -7.23 12.01
N ALA A 527 -10.95 -8.44 11.42
CA ALA A 527 -11.48 -8.70 10.08
C ALA A 527 -12.97 -8.30 9.91
N LYS A 528 -13.75 -8.25 10.99
CA LYS A 528 -15.14 -7.74 10.96
C LYS A 528 -15.24 -6.25 10.67
N LYS A 529 -14.23 -5.46 11.08
CA LYS A 529 -14.19 -4.00 10.87
C LYS A 529 -13.31 -3.66 9.69
N GLU A 530 -12.15 -4.29 9.63
CA GLU A 530 -11.13 -4.03 8.62
C GLU A 530 -10.25 -5.27 8.44
N PHE A 531 -10.30 -5.81 7.23
CA PHE A 531 -9.56 -7.02 6.89
C PHE A 531 -8.06 -6.74 6.74
N PRO A 532 -7.18 -7.39 7.51
CA PRO A 532 -5.74 -7.21 7.36
C PRO A 532 -5.27 -7.65 5.96
N VAL A 533 -4.43 -6.84 5.31
CA VAL A 533 -3.85 -7.21 4.01
C VAL A 533 -2.69 -8.20 4.16
N CYS A 534 -2.03 -8.20 5.32
CA CYS A 534 -0.90 -9.05 5.61
C CYS A 534 -0.73 -9.29 7.12
N ILE A 535 -0.28 -10.50 7.47
CA ILE A 535 0.29 -10.83 8.78
C ILE A 535 1.79 -11.05 8.61
N ILE A 536 2.60 -10.33 9.38
CA ILE A 536 4.05 -10.52 9.49
C ILE A 536 4.36 -11.09 10.87
N SER A 537 4.79 -12.35 10.96
CA SER A 537 5.09 -12.98 12.24
C SER A 537 6.59 -13.22 12.44
N ASP A 538 6.99 -13.34 13.69
CA ASP A 538 8.32 -13.82 14.03
C ASP A 538 8.52 -15.29 13.64
N MET A 539 9.76 -15.71 13.42
CA MET A 539 10.11 -17.10 13.11
C MET A 539 9.78 -18.08 14.25
N PHE A 540 9.79 -17.62 15.52
CA PHE A 540 9.37 -18.44 16.66
C PHE A 540 7.84 -18.53 16.82
N LEU A 541 7.10 -17.77 16.01
CA LEU A 541 5.63 -17.76 15.97
C LEU A 541 5.13 -18.24 14.60
N GLY A 542 5.86 -19.17 13.98
CA GLY A 542 5.55 -19.71 12.65
C GLY A 542 4.13 -20.28 12.58
N TRP A 543 3.60 -20.83 13.68
CA TRP A 543 2.23 -21.35 13.77
C TRP A 543 1.14 -20.35 13.33
N THR A 544 1.40 -19.04 13.37
CA THR A 544 0.46 -17.98 12.92
C THR A 544 0.06 -18.12 11.46
N VAL A 545 0.87 -18.80 10.64
CA VAL A 545 0.55 -19.12 9.24
C VAL A 545 -0.75 -19.93 9.11
N LYS A 546 -1.08 -20.78 10.09
CA LYS A 546 -2.32 -21.56 10.07
C LYS A 546 -3.54 -20.65 10.13
N VAL A 547 -3.49 -19.66 11.02
CA VAL A 547 -4.56 -18.66 11.18
C VAL A 547 -4.69 -17.82 9.92
N ALA A 548 -3.57 -17.41 9.32
CA ALA A 548 -3.58 -16.65 8.08
C ALA A 548 -4.16 -17.47 6.92
N ASN A 549 -3.77 -18.74 6.77
CA ASN A 549 -4.30 -19.64 5.75
C ASN A 549 -5.80 -19.90 5.92
N GLU A 550 -6.27 -20.13 7.15
CA GLU A 550 -7.69 -20.32 7.44
C GLU A 550 -8.54 -19.10 7.04
N LEU A 551 -7.99 -17.90 7.24
CA LEU A 551 -8.66 -16.64 6.92
C LEU A 551 -8.37 -16.14 5.51
N GLY A 552 -7.47 -16.76 4.75
CA GLY A 552 -7.05 -16.30 3.42
C GLY A 552 -6.25 -15.00 3.42
N ILE A 553 -5.47 -14.73 4.47
CA ILE A 553 -4.61 -13.55 4.61
C ILE A 553 -3.19 -13.87 4.13
N PHE A 554 -2.54 -12.93 3.43
CA PHE A 554 -1.12 -13.08 3.04
C PHE A 554 -0.24 -13.15 4.29
N HIS A 555 0.60 -14.18 4.38
CA HIS A 555 1.46 -14.40 5.55
C HIS A 555 2.94 -14.33 5.18
N ALA A 556 3.69 -13.52 5.92
CA ALA A 556 5.13 -13.45 5.84
C ALA A 556 5.77 -13.72 7.19
N VAL A 557 6.94 -14.36 7.19
CA VAL A 557 7.80 -14.46 8.37
C VAL A 557 8.88 -13.42 8.28
N PHE A 558 9.09 -12.64 9.33
CA PHE A 558 10.24 -11.75 9.44
C PHE A 558 11.31 -12.38 10.33
N ILE A 559 12.49 -12.60 9.75
CA ILE A 559 13.67 -13.15 10.42
C ILE A 559 14.59 -11.98 10.76
N ALA A 560 14.67 -11.67 12.05
CA ALA A 560 15.53 -10.64 12.62
C ALA A 560 16.99 -11.09 12.80
N GLY A 561 17.51 -11.88 11.85
CA GLY A 561 18.85 -12.48 11.84
C GLY A 561 19.47 -12.44 10.44
N THR A 562 20.74 -12.86 10.32
CA THR A 562 21.39 -13.04 9.01
C THR A 562 20.67 -14.11 8.20
N ALA A 563 20.69 -14.01 6.88
CA ALA A 563 20.21 -15.10 6.04
C ALA A 563 21.14 -16.32 6.17
N TYR A 564 22.46 -16.09 6.25
CA TYR A 564 23.46 -17.16 6.32
C TYR A 564 23.33 -18.01 7.60
N SER A 565 23.43 -17.38 8.77
CA SER A 565 23.37 -18.07 10.05
C SER A 565 22.00 -18.68 10.28
N MET A 566 20.93 -17.98 9.89
CA MET A 566 19.59 -18.54 10.02
C MET A 566 19.35 -19.69 9.05
N GLY A 567 19.96 -19.69 7.87
CA GLY A 567 19.92 -20.85 6.97
C GLY A 567 20.57 -22.08 7.60
N ILE A 568 21.75 -21.91 8.23
CA ILE A 568 22.42 -22.96 9.00
C ILE A 568 21.54 -23.42 10.17
N TYR A 569 20.97 -22.47 10.92
CA TYR A 569 20.16 -22.73 12.11
C TYR A 569 18.86 -23.46 11.77
N PHE A 570 18.22 -23.14 10.63
CA PHE A 570 17.08 -23.86 10.09
C PHE A 570 17.47 -25.26 9.61
N SER A 571 18.56 -25.39 8.84
CA SER A 571 19.04 -26.68 8.36
C SER A 571 19.31 -27.66 9.51
N LEU A 572 20.03 -27.22 10.55
CA LEU A 572 20.32 -28.04 11.73
C LEU A 572 19.07 -28.35 12.57
N SER A 573 18.08 -27.46 12.60
CA SER A 573 16.81 -27.69 13.31
C SER A 573 15.85 -28.61 12.56
N LEU A 574 15.94 -28.66 11.22
CA LEU A 574 15.11 -29.53 10.38
C LEU A 574 15.80 -30.87 10.08
N ASN A 575 17.13 -30.92 10.20
CA ASN A 575 17.95 -32.08 9.89
C ASN A 575 19.08 -32.25 10.94
N PRO A 576 18.75 -32.63 12.19
CA PRO A 576 19.69 -32.62 13.32
C PRO A 576 20.89 -33.57 13.15
N ASN A 577 20.75 -34.61 12.34
CA ASN A 577 21.78 -35.64 12.17
C ASN A 577 22.93 -35.20 11.24
N GLN A 578 22.82 -34.04 10.56
CA GLN A 578 23.81 -33.60 9.57
C GLN A 578 25.16 -33.20 10.18
N ALA A 579 25.20 -32.77 11.43
CA ALA A 579 26.46 -32.41 12.09
C ALA A 579 27.42 -33.62 12.18
N GLY A 580 26.89 -34.85 12.29
CA GLY A 580 27.69 -36.05 12.48
C GLY A 580 28.32 -36.12 13.88
N ILE A 581 28.41 -37.31 14.47
CA ILE A 581 28.98 -37.47 15.81
C ILE A 581 30.48 -37.72 15.67
N GLY A 582 31.31 -36.97 16.41
CA GLY A 582 32.76 -37.19 16.49
C GLY A 582 33.60 -36.66 15.32
N LYS A 583 33.02 -35.84 14.44
CA LYS A 583 33.77 -35.08 13.43
C LYS A 583 34.23 -33.74 14.02
N GLU A 584 35.33 -33.18 13.50
CA GLU A 584 35.77 -31.84 13.86
C GLU A 584 35.04 -30.79 13.00
N GLU A 585 34.96 -31.05 11.70
CA GLU A 585 34.21 -30.25 10.71
C GLU A 585 33.10 -31.05 10.04
N PHE A 586 32.04 -30.37 9.63
CA PHE A 586 30.92 -30.92 8.88
C PHE A 586 30.39 -29.92 7.85
N SER A 587 29.54 -30.40 6.92
CA SER A 587 28.88 -29.59 5.90
C SER A 587 27.40 -29.91 5.85
N LEU A 588 26.59 -28.95 5.46
CA LEU A 588 25.15 -29.09 5.37
C LEU A 588 24.73 -29.57 3.98
N LEU A 589 23.94 -30.64 3.92
CA LEU A 589 23.48 -31.23 2.66
C LEU A 589 22.42 -30.37 1.97
N ASP A 590 21.54 -29.75 2.75
CA ASP A 590 20.48 -28.87 2.26
C ASP A 590 20.89 -27.39 2.18
N PHE A 591 22.14 -27.07 2.58
CA PHE A 591 22.74 -25.74 2.43
C PHE A 591 24.25 -25.81 2.16
N PRO A 592 24.67 -26.35 0.99
CA PRO A 592 26.09 -26.57 0.69
C PRO A 592 26.90 -25.27 0.62
N GLU A 593 26.27 -24.15 0.29
CA GLU A 593 26.92 -22.84 0.26
C GLU A 593 27.36 -22.35 1.65
N ALA A 594 26.85 -22.93 2.74
CA ALA A 594 27.36 -22.67 4.09
C ALA A 594 28.80 -23.18 4.31
N GLY A 595 29.35 -23.95 3.36
CA GLY A 595 30.72 -24.42 3.43
C GLY A 595 30.96 -25.43 4.56
N LYS A 596 32.12 -25.31 5.20
CA LYS A 596 32.52 -26.18 6.31
C LYS A 596 32.31 -25.48 7.63
N LEU A 597 31.56 -26.13 8.51
CA LEU A 597 31.27 -25.68 9.86
C LEU A 597 32.05 -26.52 10.85
N HIS A 598 32.50 -25.90 11.93
CA HIS A 598 33.25 -26.54 13.01
C HIS A 598 32.31 -26.91 14.16
N HIS A 599 32.49 -28.07 14.78
CA HIS A 599 31.63 -28.53 15.86
C HIS A 599 31.56 -27.58 17.06
N SER A 600 32.64 -26.85 17.35
CA SER A 600 32.63 -25.84 18.42
C SER A 600 31.75 -24.62 18.13
N GLN A 601 31.18 -24.48 16.93
CA GLN A 601 30.19 -23.45 16.59
C GLN A 601 28.76 -23.87 16.95
N LEU A 602 28.55 -25.12 17.36
CA LEU A 602 27.24 -25.61 17.77
C LEU A 602 26.96 -25.18 19.22
N GLY A 603 26.07 -24.22 19.38
CA GLY A 603 25.58 -23.81 20.70
C GLY A 603 24.77 -24.92 21.38
N ASP A 604 24.78 -24.94 22.71
CA ASP A 604 23.99 -25.90 23.50
C ASP A 604 22.48 -25.72 23.30
N ASP A 605 22.05 -24.55 22.85
CA ASP A 605 20.66 -24.25 22.52
C ASP A 605 20.11 -25.12 21.39
N LEU A 606 20.97 -25.59 20.48
CA LEU A 606 20.59 -26.52 19.43
C LEU A 606 20.05 -27.85 19.99
N LYS A 607 20.42 -28.23 21.23
CA LYS A 607 19.97 -29.46 21.89
C LYS A 607 18.65 -29.28 22.66
N PHE A 608 18.52 -28.21 23.45
CA PHE A 608 17.47 -28.11 24.47
C PHE A 608 16.07 -27.71 23.96
N CYS A 609 15.97 -27.04 22.81
CA CYS A 609 14.70 -26.55 22.24
C CYS A 609 14.44 -27.05 20.80
N PHE A 610 15.04 -28.19 20.45
CA PHE A 610 14.97 -28.77 19.10
C PHE A 610 13.52 -28.96 18.60
N ARG A 611 12.67 -29.65 19.36
CA ARG A 611 11.30 -29.99 18.92
C ARG A 611 10.44 -28.74 18.68
N PHE A 612 10.61 -27.71 19.49
CA PHE A 612 9.92 -26.45 19.30
C PHE A 612 10.37 -25.79 17.98
N ARG A 613 11.68 -25.64 17.77
CA ARG A 613 12.22 -25.03 16.55
C ARG A 613 11.85 -25.80 15.29
N GLU A 614 11.96 -27.13 15.31
CA GLU A 614 11.57 -27.99 14.18
C GLU A 614 10.13 -27.66 13.74
N ARG A 615 9.17 -27.62 14.68
CA ARG A 615 7.79 -27.25 14.39
C ARG A 615 7.67 -25.84 13.83
N GLN A 616 8.24 -24.84 14.51
CA GLN A 616 8.08 -23.44 14.12
C GLN A 616 8.72 -23.14 12.76
N PHE A 617 9.88 -23.72 12.46
CA PHE A 617 10.58 -23.52 11.19
C PHE A 617 9.91 -24.24 10.02
N LEU A 618 9.29 -25.41 10.26
CA LEU A 618 8.40 -26.03 9.26
C LEU A 618 7.23 -25.09 8.93
N PHE A 619 6.59 -24.47 9.93
CA PHE A 619 5.53 -23.49 9.68
C PHE A 619 6.05 -22.25 8.95
N CYS A 620 7.27 -21.80 9.20
CA CYS A 620 7.85 -20.69 8.44
C CYS A 620 7.89 -20.97 6.94
N PHE A 621 8.24 -22.21 6.54
CA PHE A 621 8.17 -22.66 5.15
C PHE A 621 6.75 -22.96 4.64
N MET A 622 5.71 -22.80 5.44
CA MET A 622 4.32 -22.80 4.96
C MET A 622 3.84 -21.40 4.56
N SER A 623 4.55 -20.34 4.98
CA SER A 623 4.22 -18.94 4.69
C SER A 623 4.29 -18.61 3.20
N ASP A 624 3.65 -17.52 2.78
CA ASP A 624 3.73 -17.03 1.39
C ASP A 624 5.13 -16.47 1.10
N ALA A 625 5.78 -15.86 2.10
CA ALA A 625 7.08 -15.23 1.95
C ALA A 625 7.91 -15.16 3.24
N ILE A 626 9.20 -14.87 3.07
CA ILE A 626 10.16 -14.62 4.14
C ILE A 626 10.81 -13.25 3.94
N LEU A 627 10.80 -12.43 4.98
CA LEU A 627 11.47 -11.15 5.06
C LEU A 627 12.75 -11.33 5.89
N LEU A 628 13.87 -10.84 5.40
CA LEU A 628 15.17 -10.92 6.07
C LEU A 628 15.61 -9.51 6.49
N ASN A 629 16.06 -9.37 7.74
CA ASN A 629 16.64 -8.13 8.23
C ASN A 629 18.10 -7.98 7.77
N SER A 630 18.31 -7.85 6.47
CA SER A 630 19.62 -7.57 5.87
C SER A 630 19.48 -6.85 4.54
N ILE A 631 20.61 -6.60 3.87
CA ILE A 631 20.69 -6.03 2.52
C ILE A 631 21.15 -7.10 1.53
N GLU A 632 20.73 -6.96 0.27
CA GLU A 632 21.04 -7.90 -0.80
C GLU A 632 22.55 -8.05 -1.03
N GLU A 633 23.28 -6.95 -0.90
CA GLU A 633 24.71 -6.86 -1.15
C GLU A 633 25.56 -7.62 -0.11
N LEU A 634 24.99 -7.98 1.04
CA LEU A 634 25.67 -8.67 2.14
C LEU A 634 25.32 -10.17 2.20
N GLU A 635 24.08 -10.55 1.88
CA GLU A 635 23.53 -11.86 2.25
C GLU A 635 23.15 -12.75 1.06
N GLN A 636 23.70 -12.51 -0.14
CA GLN A 636 23.37 -13.33 -1.34
C GLN A 636 23.57 -14.84 -1.11
N MET A 637 24.62 -15.21 -0.37
CA MET A 637 24.90 -16.61 -0.06
C MET A 637 23.84 -17.21 0.88
N GLY A 638 23.52 -16.51 1.97
CA GLY A 638 22.49 -16.92 2.92
C GLY A 638 21.09 -17.03 2.32
N ALA A 639 20.75 -16.11 1.42
CA ALA A 639 19.45 -16.06 0.76
C ALA A 639 19.12 -17.35 0.01
N LYS A 640 20.13 -18.02 -0.56
CA LYS A 640 19.96 -19.25 -1.36
C LYS A 640 19.21 -20.34 -0.61
N TYR A 641 19.45 -20.46 0.70
CA TYR A 641 18.75 -21.45 1.53
C TYR A 641 17.22 -21.25 1.50
N PHE A 642 16.78 -20.00 1.54
CA PHE A 642 15.36 -19.63 1.64
C PHE A 642 14.66 -19.48 0.28
N THR A 643 15.37 -19.61 -0.85
CA THR A 643 14.82 -19.44 -2.22
C THR A 643 13.70 -20.43 -2.59
N ARG A 644 13.45 -21.45 -1.75
CA ARG A 644 12.23 -22.28 -1.79
C ARG A 644 10.95 -21.46 -1.60
N LYS A 645 11.08 -20.22 -1.12
CA LYS A 645 10.04 -19.22 -0.95
C LYS A 645 10.42 -17.91 -1.60
N THR A 646 9.43 -17.03 -1.71
CA THR A 646 9.69 -15.64 -2.06
C THR A 646 10.39 -14.97 -0.89
N VAL A 647 11.57 -14.43 -1.13
CA VAL A 647 12.43 -13.82 -0.10
C VAL A 647 12.67 -12.36 -0.44
N TRP A 648 12.52 -11.48 0.55
CA TRP A 648 12.87 -10.07 0.41
C TRP A 648 13.80 -9.62 1.52
N MET A 649 14.86 -8.94 1.14
CA MET A 649 15.80 -8.32 2.09
C MET A 649 15.36 -6.88 2.32
N VAL A 650 14.84 -6.63 3.51
CA VAL A 650 14.17 -5.35 3.84
C VAL A 650 14.94 -4.54 4.88
N GLY A 651 16.17 -4.96 5.18
CA GLY A 651 17.03 -4.34 6.19
C GLY A 651 17.87 -3.18 5.67
N PRO A 652 18.73 -2.59 6.51
CA PRO A 652 18.81 -2.84 7.94
C PRO A 652 17.66 -2.17 8.68
N ALA A 653 16.80 -2.98 9.32
CA ALA A 653 15.75 -2.53 10.23
C ALA A 653 16.35 -2.44 11.64
N CYS A 654 17.29 -1.51 11.83
CA CYS A 654 17.90 -1.18 13.12
C CYS A 654 17.67 0.30 13.45
N SER A 655 17.82 0.65 14.74
CA SER A 655 17.68 2.04 15.17
C SER A 655 18.91 2.81 14.68
N MET A 656 18.72 3.72 13.72
CA MET A 656 19.75 4.68 13.33
C MET A 656 19.74 5.84 14.33
N ALA A 657 20.91 6.43 14.63
CA ALA A 657 20.99 7.59 15.51
C ALA A 657 19.98 8.66 15.06
N ASN A 658 19.10 9.08 15.97
CA ASN A 658 17.95 9.92 15.65
C ASN A 658 18.38 11.25 15.03
N LYS A 659 17.88 11.55 13.82
CA LYS A 659 17.66 12.94 13.36
C LYS A 659 16.32 13.50 13.83
N ASP A 660 15.40 12.63 14.24
CA ASP A 660 14.08 12.99 14.74
C ASP A 660 14.05 12.73 16.26
N GLY A 661 14.06 13.79 17.06
CA GLY A 661 14.28 13.75 18.51
C GLY A 661 13.29 12.89 19.30
N TYR A 662 13.68 11.65 19.61
CA TYR A 662 13.10 10.87 20.70
C TYR A 662 14.03 10.90 21.90
N GLU A 663 13.60 11.58 22.95
CA GLU A 663 14.17 11.47 24.28
C GLU A 663 13.66 10.17 24.92
N GLN A 664 14.56 9.21 25.12
CA GLN A 664 14.29 8.10 26.03
C GLN A 664 14.45 8.62 27.46
N GLU A 665 13.33 8.83 28.14
CA GLU A 665 13.18 9.52 29.44
C GLU A 665 13.91 8.89 30.65
N ASN A 666 14.77 7.88 30.48
CA ASN A 666 15.40 7.16 31.60
C ASN A 666 16.94 7.18 31.63
N ALA A 667 17.61 8.01 30.83
CA ALA A 667 19.08 8.12 30.84
C ALA A 667 19.57 9.57 30.99
N VAL A 668 19.00 10.33 31.94
CA VAL A 668 19.23 11.79 32.01
C VAL A 668 20.49 12.18 32.80
N THR A 669 21.29 11.24 33.33
CA THR A 669 22.53 11.58 34.05
C THR A 669 23.82 10.91 33.58
N ASP A 670 23.80 9.91 32.69
CA ASP A 670 25.02 9.18 32.28
C ASP A 670 25.45 9.45 30.82
N PHE A 671 24.51 9.78 29.92
CA PHE A 671 24.85 10.00 28.51
C PHE A 671 25.74 11.23 28.28
N ASN A 672 25.47 12.33 29.00
CA ASN A 672 26.26 13.55 28.85
C ASN A 672 27.72 13.34 29.28
N GLU A 673 27.97 12.50 30.30
CA GLU A 673 29.32 12.14 30.74
C GLU A 673 30.02 11.24 29.72
N ILE A 674 29.34 10.20 29.22
CA ILE A 674 29.87 9.31 28.17
C ILE A 674 30.20 10.11 26.90
N SER A 675 29.29 11.00 26.48
CA SER A 675 29.46 11.84 25.30
C SER A 675 30.62 12.82 25.46
N ALA A 676 30.71 13.53 26.60
CA ALA A 676 31.82 14.42 26.88
C ALA A 676 33.17 13.69 26.93
N TRP A 677 33.19 12.48 27.48
CA TRP A 677 34.40 11.64 27.50
C TRP A 677 34.80 11.14 26.11
N LEU A 678 33.84 10.79 25.26
CA LEU A 678 34.10 10.42 23.87
C LEU A 678 34.69 11.58 23.05
N GLU A 679 34.24 12.81 23.30
CA GLU A 679 34.71 14.01 22.58
C GLU A 679 36.19 14.35 22.82
N VAL A 680 36.75 13.99 23.98
CA VAL A 680 38.17 14.23 24.27
C VAL A 680 39.11 13.17 23.67
N HIS A 681 38.56 12.09 23.12
CA HIS A 681 39.33 11.02 22.49
C HIS A 681 39.49 11.22 20.98
N PRO A 682 40.63 10.87 20.38
CA PRO A 682 40.83 10.93 18.93
C PRO A 682 39.83 10.07 18.13
N PRO A 683 39.62 10.38 16.84
CA PRO A 683 38.80 9.54 15.96
C PRO A 683 39.30 8.09 15.89
N ASN A 684 38.36 7.13 15.91
CA ASN A 684 38.62 5.69 15.85
C ASN A 684 39.59 5.16 16.93
N SER A 685 39.66 5.76 18.11
CA SER A 685 40.58 5.36 19.19
C SER A 685 39.93 4.64 20.36
N VAL A 686 38.60 4.63 20.47
CA VAL A 686 37.85 4.08 21.60
C VAL A 686 37.27 2.72 21.26
N LEU A 687 37.46 1.73 22.12
CA LEU A 687 36.79 0.43 22.04
C LEU A 687 35.46 0.47 22.81
N TYR A 688 34.36 0.16 22.14
CA TYR A 688 33.09 -0.09 22.83
C TYR A 688 32.97 -1.58 23.17
N VAL A 689 32.54 -1.92 24.38
CA VAL A 689 32.41 -3.30 24.86
C VAL A 689 30.98 -3.52 25.39
N SER A 690 30.23 -4.41 24.74
CA SER A 690 28.86 -4.77 25.14
C SER A 690 28.49 -6.17 24.65
N ILE A 691 28.01 -7.01 25.57
CA ILE A 691 27.69 -8.42 25.33
C ILE A 691 26.15 -8.63 25.18
N GLY A 692 25.43 -7.59 24.76
CA GLY A 692 23.99 -7.65 24.46
C GLY A 692 23.09 -7.56 25.70
N SER A 693 21.77 -7.82 25.57
CA SER A 693 20.79 -7.71 26.66
C SER A 693 20.55 -8.98 27.46
N ASN A 694 20.79 -10.15 26.86
CA ASN A 694 20.39 -11.46 27.41
C ASN A 694 21.56 -12.31 27.90
N ASN A 695 22.81 -11.89 27.66
CA ASN A 695 23.98 -12.68 28.01
C ASN A 695 24.77 -12.04 29.16
N THR A 696 25.47 -12.89 29.92
CA THR A 696 26.53 -12.50 30.86
C THR A 696 27.63 -13.55 30.79
N ILE A 697 28.84 -13.21 31.23
CA ILE A 697 30.01 -14.11 31.24
C ILE A 697 30.31 -14.58 32.67
N LEU A 698 31.15 -15.61 32.80
CA LEU A 698 31.63 -16.08 34.11
C LEU A 698 32.52 -15.02 34.78
N ALA A 699 32.54 -15.00 36.12
CA ALA A 699 33.39 -14.08 36.88
C ALA A 699 34.89 -14.21 36.51
N SER A 700 35.36 -15.43 36.23
CA SER A 700 36.74 -15.67 35.76
C SER A 700 37.02 -15.01 34.41
N GLN A 701 36.11 -15.15 33.44
CA GLN A 701 36.21 -14.49 32.13
C GLN A 701 36.15 -12.96 32.27
N MET A 702 35.36 -12.47 33.21
CA MET A 702 35.22 -11.04 33.46
C MET A 702 36.51 -10.42 34.00
N LYS A 703 37.22 -11.12 34.89
CA LYS A 703 38.55 -10.71 35.37
C LYS A 703 39.56 -10.65 34.23
N GLU A 704 39.62 -11.68 33.38
CA GLU A 704 40.56 -11.70 32.25
C GLU A 704 40.25 -10.63 31.20
N LEU A 705 38.96 -10.37 30.93
CA LEU A 705 38.55 -9.27 30.06
C LEU A 705 38.99 -7.92 30.64
N ALA A 706 38.77 -7.68 31.93
CA ALA A 706 39.19 -6.45 32.60
C ALA A 706 40.72 -6.25 32.52
N MET A 707 41.50 -7.28 32.85
CA MET A 707 42.96 -7.20 32.77
C MET A 707 43.45 -7.03 31.32
N GLY A 708 42.81 -7.71 30.35
CA GLY A 708 43.12 -7.57 28.94
C GLY A 708 42.80 -6.18 28.38
N LEU A 709 41.69 -5.57 28.81
CA LEU A 709 41.33 -4.18 28.48
C LEU A 709 42.38 -3.20 29.04
N GLU A 710 42.75 -3.35 30.31
CA GLU A 710 43.78 -2.52 30.95
C GLU A 710 45.13 -2.67 30.22
N ALA A 711 45.59 -3.90 30.01
CA ALA A 711 46.87 -4.21 29.36
C ALA A 711 46.92 -3.78 27.89
N SER A 712 45.78 -3.66 27.20
CA SER A 712 45.74 -3.18 25.82
C SER A 712 46.19 -1.72 25.68
N GLY A 713 46.03 -0.91 26.73
CA GLY A 713 46.26 0.54 26.70
C GLY A 713 45.27 1.33 25.82
N VAL A 714 44.29 0.65 25.22
CA VAL A 714 43.27 1.29 24.36
C VAL A 714 42.18 1.90 25.24
N PRO A 715 41.74 3.14 24.96
CA PRO A 715 40.60 3.73 25.65
C PRO A 715 39.32 2.92 25.43
N PHE A 716 38.51 2.66 26.45
CA PHE A 716 37.32 1.82 26.31
C PHE A 716 36.09 2.30 27.09
N ILE A 717 34.91 1.98 26.57
CA ILE A 717 33.64 2.06 27.30
C ILE A 717 33.12 0.63 27.43
N TRP A 718 32.92 0.17 28.66
CA TRP A 718 32.43 -1.16 28.92
C TRP A 718 31.09 -1.15 29.65
N VAL A 719 30.06 -1.62 28.95
CA VAL A 719 28.74 -1.89 29.52
C VAL A 719 28.75 -3.28 30.14
N PHE A 720 28.53 -3.35 31.44
CA PHE A 720 28.64 -4.59 32.18
C PHE A 720 27.37 -4.92 32.98
N ARG A 721 27.20 -6.22 33.20
CA ARG A 721 26.16 -6.83 34.04
C ARG A 721 26.81 -7.81 35.00
N PRO A 722 26.15 -8.14 36.13
CA PRO A 722 26.71 -9.11 37.06
C PRO A 722 27.00 -10.45 36.36
N PRO A 723 28.10 -11.11 36.72
CA PRO A 723 28.44 -12.41 36.16
C PRO A 723 27.39 -13.47 36.52
N LEU A 724 27.37 -14.56 35.77
CA LEU A 724 26.40 -15.65 35.96
C LEU A 724 26.48 -16.18 37.41
N GLY A 725 25.35 -16.21 38.11
CA GLY A 725 25.24 -16.67 39.50
C GLY A 725 25.32 -15.56 40.56
N PHE A 726 25.47 -14.30 40.15
CA PHE A 726 25.54 -13.15 41.05
C PHE A 726 24.35 -12.20 40.83
N THR A 727 23.90 -11.54 41.90
CA THR A 727 22.89 -10.47 41.87
C THR A 727 23.53 -9.19 42.40
N LEU A 728 23.45 -8.09 41.65
CA LEU A 728 23.88 -6.77 42.13
C LEU A 728 22.85 -6.22 43.11
N THR A 729 23.19 -6.22 44.39
CA THR A 729 22.41 -5.54 45.43
C THR A 729 23.08 -4.25 45.91
N GLU A 730 24.41 -4.13 45.80
CA GLU A 730 25.19 -2.95 46.27
C GLU A 730 26.44 -2.68 45.40
N GLU A 731 27.03 -1.46 45.46
CA GLU A 731 28.23 -1.09 44.71
C GLU A 731 29.49 -1.87 45.10
N SER A 732 29.55 -2.31 46.36
CA SER A 732 30.67 -3.05 46.97
C SER A 732 30.92 -4.43 46.34
N GLN A 733 29.97 -4.96 45.57
CA GLN A 733 30.08 -6.27 44.93
C GLN A 733 30.83 -6.24 43.60
N VAL A 734 31.06 -5.06 42.99
CA VAL A 734 31.81 -4.95 41.72
C VAL A 734 33.27 -5.38 41.89
N ASP A 735 33.84 -5.16 43.09
CA ASP A 735 35.22 -5.53 43.43
C ASP A 735 35.42 -7.07 43.54
N GLU A 736 34.36 -7.87 43.67
CA GLU A 736 34.48 -9.32 43.83
C GLU A 736 34.87 -10.04 42.51
N TRP A 737 34.51 -9.46 41.37
CA TRP A 737 34.66 -10.05 40.03
C TRP A 737 35.39 -9.15 39.02
N LEU A 738 35.94 -8.03 39.47
CA LEU A 738 36.97 -7.27 38.77
C LEU A 738 38.32 -7.43 39.50
N PRO A 739 39.45 -7.07 38.85
CA PRO A 739 40.74 -6.99 39.55
C PRO A 739 40.74 -5.90 40.61
N ASP A 740 41.36 -6.14 41.76
CA ASP A 740 41.43 -5.19 42.88
C ASP A 740 41.90 -3.81 42.41
N GLY A 741 41.14 -2.75 42.69
CA GLY A 741 41.48 -1.36 42.34
C GLY A 741 41.39 -1.01 40.85
N PHE A 742 40.79 -1.88 40.01
CA PHE A 742 40.68 -1.68 38.56
C PHE A 742 39.95 -0.39 38.20
N GLN A 743 38.80 -0.12 38.84
CA GLN A 743 37.99 1.05 38.54
C GLN A 743 38.72 2.37 38.84
N GLU A 744 39.47 2.44 39.94
CA GLU A 744 40.30 3.61 40.27
C GLU A 744 41.44 3.79 39.28
N ARG A 745 42.08 2.70 38.83
CA ARG A 745 43.19 2.77 37.88
C ARG A 745 42.75 3.32 36.54
N ILE A 746 41.69 2.76 35.94
CA ILE A 746 41.19 3.21 34.63
C ILE A 746 40.64 4.64 34.66
N LYS A 747 40.06 5.06 35.80
CA LYS A 747 39.58 6.43 35.99
C LYS A 747 40.74 7.42 36.12
N LYS A 748 41.79 7.08 36.88
CA LYS A 748 42.99 7.92 37.04
C LYS A 748 43.79 8.06 35.75
N SER A 749 43.89 7.00 34.96
CA SER A 749 44.58 7.02 33.66
C SER A 749 43.72 7.60 32.53
N ASN A 750 42.44 7.91 32.80
CA ASN A 750 41.44 8.28 31.81
C ASN A 750 41.31 7.24 30.67
N GLN A 751 41.57 5.97 30.96
CA GLN A 751 41.55 4.89 29.97
C GLN A 751 40.15 4.32 29.75
N GLY A 752 39.26 4.35 30.72
CA GLY A 752 37.93 3.80 30.46
C GLY A 752 36.81 4.16 31.43
N ILE A 753 35.60 3.96 30.93
CA ILE A 753 34.34 4.15 31.66
C ILE A 753 33.62 2.81 31.78
N LEU A 754 33.14 2.52 33.00
CA LEU A 754 32.27 1.39 33.27
C LEU A 754 30.83 1.86 33.37
N VAL A 755 29.94 1.30 32.55
CA VAL A 755 28.52 1.64 32.51
C VAL A 755 27.70 0.44 32.99
N ARG A 756 26.82 0.67 33.96
CA ARG A 756 26.01 -0.41 34.55
C ARG A 756 24.76 -0.66 33.71
N GLN A 757 24.52 -1.94 33.40
CA GLN A 757 23.31 -2.50 32.76
C GLN A 757 22.99 -2.06 31.33
N TRP A 758 23.01 -0.76 31.03
CA TRP A 758 22.57 -0.20 29.75
C TRP A 758 23.34 1.06 29.38
N ALA A 759 23.64 1.22 28.10
CA ALA A 759 24.20 2.44 27.53
C ALA A 759 23.52 2.74 26.18
N PRO A 760 23.54 4.00 25.72
CA PRO A 760 23.05 4.39 24.40
C PRO A 760 24.00 3.88 23.29
N GLN A 761 23.88 2.58 23.00
CA GLN A 761 24.79 1.82 22.13
C GLN A 761 24.89 2.43 20.73
N VAL A 762 23.75 2.86 20.15
CA VAL A 762 23.71 3.43 18.80
C VAL A 762 24.48 4.74 18.74
N GLU A 763 24.32 5.60 19.74
CA GLU A 763 25.00 6.88 19.87
C GLU A 763 26.51 6.71 20.08
N ILE A 764 26.91 5.73 20.90
CA ILE A 764 28.33 5.39 21.10
C ILE A 764 28.94 4.87 19.80
N LEU A 765 28.28 3.95 19.10
CA LEU A 765 28.76 3.42 17.82
C LEU A 765 28.81 4.49 16.71
N ALA A 766 27.89 5.46 16.74
CA ALA A 766 27.87 6.58 15.80
C ALA A 766 28.97 7.61 16.05
N HIS A 767 29.56 7.64 17.25
CA HIS A 767 30.53 8.64 17.62
C HIS A 767 31.86 8.46 16.87
N LYS A 768 32.43 9.56 16.36
CA LYS A 768 33.67 9.58 15.56
C LYS A 768 34.88 8.91 16.25
N SER A 769 34.90 8.92 17.58
CA SER A 769 35.99 8.37 18.40
C SER A 769 35.91 6.85 18.55
N THR A 770 34.77 6.22 18.29
CA THR A 770 34.61 4.77 18.39
C THR A 770 35.32 4.08 17.23
N GLY A 771 36.29 3.22 17.54
CA GLY A 771 37.18 2.56 16.57
C GLY A 771 36.93 1.07 16.38
N ALA A 772 36.35 0.39 17.36
CA ALA A 772 35.91 -1.01 17.26
C ALA A 772 34.83 -1.32 18.31
N PHE A 773 34.16 -2.45 18.11
CA PHE A 773 33.12 -2.96 18.99
C PHE A 773 33.41 -4.40 19.40
N LEU A 774 33.71 -4.64 20.68
CA LEU A 774 33.69 -5.97 21.26
C LEU A 774 32.25 -6.38 21.55
N SER A 775 31.77 -7.35 20.77
CA SER A 775 30.35 -7.72 20.70
C SER A 775 30.16 -9.23 20.78
N HIS A 776 29.05 -9.63 21.41
CA HIS A 776 28.53 -10.99 21.35
C HIS A 776 28.07 -11.44 19.94
N CYS A 777 28.14 -10.58 18.92
CA CYS A 777 27.76 -10.89 17.54
C CYS A 777 26.27 -11.24 17.35
N GLY A 778 25.38 -10.78 18.23
CA GLY A 778 23.94 -10.80 17.96
C GLY A 778 23.61 -9.87 16.79
N TRP A 779 22.72 -10.29 15.89
CA TRP A 779 22.60 -9.65 14.58
C TRP A 779 22.22 -8.17 14.62
N ASN A 780 21.38 -7.75 15.56
CA ASN A 780 21.06 -6.32 15.74
C ASN A 780 22.30 -5.48 16.06
N SER A 781 23.15 -5.96 16.97
CA SER A 781 24.39 -5.28 17.33
C SER A 781 25.40 -5.28 16.18
N VAL A 782 25.41 -6.32 15.36
CA VAL A 782 26.20 -6.34 14.12
C VAL A 782 25.70 -5.29 13.14
N LEU A 783 24.39 -5.22 12.86
CA LEU A 783 23.81 -4.21 11.97
C LEU A 783 24.10 -2.79 12.46
N GLU A 784 23.94 -2.52 13.75
CA GLU A 784 24.26 -1.21 14.36
C GLU A 784 25.74 -0.84 14.15
N SER A 785 26.65 -1.80 14.33
CA SER A 785 28.09 -1.62 14.10
C SER A 785 28.40 -1.30 12.63
N LEU A 786 27.85 -2.11 11.71
CA LEU A 786 28.10 -1.98 10.27
C LEU A 786 27.49 -0.70 9.68
N CYS A 787 26.30 -0.29 10.15
CA CYS A 787 25.68 0.97 9.75
C CYS A 787 26.53 2.19 10.12
N HIS A 788 27.33 2.11 11.18
CA HIS A 788 28.24 3.18 11.59
C HIS A 788 29.67 2.97 11.09
N GLY A 789 29.97 1.83 10.46
CA GLY A 789 31.28 1.52 9.90
C GLY A 789 32.32 1.15 10.97
N VAL A 790 31.89 0.48 12.04
CA VAL A 790 32.73 0.07 13.16
C VAL A 790 33.06 -1.43 13.05
N PRO A 791 34.36 -1.82 13.05
CA PRO A 791 34.78 -3.23 13.02
C PRO A 791 34.49 -3.95 14.34
N ILE A 792 34.37 -5.28 14.28
CA ILE A 792 33.90 -6.10 15.41
C ILE A 792 35.02 -6.98 15.96
N ILE A 793 35.10 -7.07 17.30
CA ILE A 793 35.82 -8.11 18.02
C ILE A 793 34.76 -9.08 18.57
N GLY A 794 34.67 -10.26 17.98
CA GLY A 794 33.58 -11.18 18.22
C GLY A 794 33.80 -12.07 19.45
N TRP A 795 32.82 -12.09 20.34
CA TRP A 795 32.73 -13.03 21.46
C TRP A 795 31.36 -13.73 21.45
N PRO A 796 31.05 -14.56 20.45
CA PRO A 796 29.76 -15.26 20.37
C PRO A 796 29.51 -16.14 21.60
N LEU A 797 28.30 -16.09 22.16
CA LEU A 797 27.94 -16.79 23.40
C LEU A 797 26.84 -17.82 23.24
N ALA A 798 25.84 -17.58 22.38
CA ALA A 798 24.68 -18.44 22.24
C ALA A 798 23.99 -18.28 20.87
N GLY A 799 23.13 -19.25 20.52
CA GLY A 799 22.26 -19.14 19.35
C GLY A 799 23.02 -19.03 18.03
N GLU A 800 22.56 -18.15 17.15
CA GLU A 800 23.12 -17.95 15.82
C GLU A 800 24.41 -17.10 15.81
N GLN A 801 24.82 -16.57 16.97
CA GLN A 801 25.99 -15.68 17.12
C GLN A 801 27.28 -16.33 16.64
N PHE A 802 27.47 -17.63 16.86
CA PHE A 802 28.64 -18.38 16.41
C PHE A 802 28.79 -18.34 14.88
N PHE A 803 27.68 -18.48 14.17
CA PHE A 803 27.64 -18.44 12.71
C PHE A 803 27.74 -16.99 12.21
N ASN A 804 27.18 -16.01 12.94
CA ASN A 804 27.37 -14.59 12.63
C ASN A 804 28.86 -14.20 12.69
N SER A 805 29.54 -14.57 13.79
CA SER A 805 30.99 -14.34 13.97
C SER A 805 31.78 -14.94 12.81
N HIS A 806 31.48 -16.19 12.45
CA HIS A 806 32.13 -16.90 11.35
C HIS A 806 31.95 -16.20 10.00
N LEU A 807 30.71 -15.84 9.63
CA LEU A 807 30.41 -15.09 8.41
C LEU A 807 31.21 -13.78 8.36
N LEU A 808 31.17 -13.01 9.45
CA LEU A 808 31.79 -11.70 9.52
C LEU A 808 33.33 -11.78 9.46
N GLU A 809 33.93 -12.84 10.00
CA GLU A 809 35.37 -13.04 9.98
C GLU A 809 35.87 -13.59 8.63
N LYS A 810 35.21 -14.62 8.08
CA LYS A 810 35.69 -15.37 6.92
C LYS A 810 35.24 -14.79 5.58
N GLU A 811 33.98 -14.38 5.49
CA GLU A 811 33.38 -13.95 4.22
C GLU A 811 33.38 -12.43 4.08
N VAL A 812 33.05 -11.71 5.16
CA VAL A 812 32.94 -10.24 5.12
C VAL A 812 34.25 -9.54 5.50
N GLY A 813 35.09 -10.19 6.33
CA GLY A 813 36.39 -9.67 6.74
C GLY A 813 36.32 -8.43 7.66
N VAL A 814 35.31 -8.35 8.52
CA VAL A 814 35.04 -7.22 9.43
C VAL A 814 35.03 -7.60 10.91
N CYS A 815 35.23 -8.89 11.21
CA CYS A 815 35.31 -9.44 12.56
C CYS A 815 36.64 -10.17 12.80
N VAL A 816 37.10 -10.16 14.06
CA VAL A 816 38.08 -11.10 14.61
C VAL A 816 37.46 -11.75 15.84
N GLU A 817 37.38 -13.08 15.86
CA GLU A 817 36.86 -13.79 17.03
C GLU A 817 37.91 -13.87 18.14
N VAL A 818 37.59 -13.34 19.33
CA VAL A 818 38.49 -13.38 20.52
C VAL A 818 38.20 -14.58 21.42
N ALA A 819 36.97 -15.06 21.41
CA ALA A 819 36.50 -16.07 22.35
C ALA A 819 35.15 -16.64 21.91
N ARG A 820 34.76 -17.78 22.50
CA ARG A 820 33.53 -18.48 22.11
C ARG A 820 32.87 -19.17 23.29
N GLY A 821 31.58 -18.94 23.52
CA GLY A 821 30.77 -19.69 24.49
C GLY A 821 31.03 -19.31 25.96
N LEU A 822 30.25 -19.92 26.85
CA LEU A 822 30.28 -19.64 28.30
C LEU A 822 31.17 -20.61 29.10
N GLN A 823 31.34 -21.84 28.61
CA GLN A 823 32.03 -22.94 29.33
C GLN A 823 33.33 -23.40 28.65
N THR A 824 33.79 -22.71 27.61
CA THR A 824 35.10 -22.99 27.02
C THR A 824 36.23 -22.57 27.98
N ALA A 825 37.46 -22.97 27.66
CA ALA A 825 38.64 -22.53 28.38
C ALA A 825 38.63 -21.00 28.59
N VAL A 826 39.04 -20.58 29.79
CA VAL A 826 39.14 -19.17 30.16
C VAL A 826 40.06 -18.44 29.18
N VAL A 827 39.57 -17.34 28.60
CA VAL A 827 40.32 -16.57 27.60
C VAL A 827 41.35 -15.76 28.36
N GLN A 828 42.62 -15.97 28.09
CA GLN A 828 43.70 -15.28 28.79
C GLN A 828 43.76 -13.79 28.41
N GLN A 829 44.06 -12.93 29.38
CA GLN A 829 44.24 -11.48 29.21
C GLN A 829 45.16 -11.12 28.03
N ASP A 830 46.23 -11.89 27.82
CA ASP A 830 47.20 -11.66 26.75
C ASP A 830 46.55 -11.83 25.37
N HIS A 831 45.63 -12.77 25.23
CA HIS A 831 44.89 -12.99 24.00
C HIS A 831 43.87 -11.88 23.74
N VAL A 832 43.19 -11.41 24.80
CA VAL A 832 42.28 -10.27 24.74
C VAL A 832 43.03 -9.01 24.29
N ALA A 833 44.13 -8.66 24.98
CA ALA A 833 44.94 -7.49 24.65
C ALA A 833 45.54 -7.56 23.23
N LYS A 834 46.00 -8.75 22.80
CA LYS A 834 46.49 -8.96 21.42
C LYS A 834 45.39 -8.75 20.39
N SER A 835 44.18 -9.25 20.63
CA SER A 835 43.05 -9.11 19.70
C SER A 835 42.58 -7.67 19.59
N ILE A 836 42.51 -6.95 20.72
CA ILE A 836 42.22 -5.52 20.75
C ILE A 836 43.26 -4.75 19.93
N ASN A 837 44.55 -4.98 20.19
CA ASN A 837 45.63 -4.31 19.48
C ASN A 837 45.70 -4.69 17.99
N LEU A 838 45.30 -5.91 17.62
CA LEU A 838 45.21 -6.34 16.23
C LEU A 838 44.19 -5.49 15.47
N VAL A 839 43.00 -5.25 16.03
CA VAL A 839 41.92 -4.49 15.37
C VAL A 839 42.13 -2.99 15.49
N MET A 840 42.45 -2.49 16.68
CA MET A 840 42.57 -1.05 16.97
C MET A 840 43.92 -0.46 16.53
N GLY A 841 44.97 -1.28 16.44
CA GLY A 841 46.29 -0.83 16.06
C GLY A 841 46.46 -0.55 14.55
N LYS A 842 47.65 -0.05 14.20
CA LYS A 842 48.08 0.13 12.80
C LYS A 842 48.59 -1.19 12.20
N THR A 843 47.76 -2.23 12.26
CA THR A 843 48.08 -3.55 11.69
C THR A 843 47.46 -3.69 10.30
N VAL A 844 48.00 -4.61 9.48
CA VAL A 844 47.43 -4.92 8.16
C VAL A 844 45.97 -5.37 8.29
N LYS A 845 45.67 -6.24 9.27
CA LYS A 845 44.33 -6.76 9.50
C LYS A 845 43.36 -5.66 9.97
N GLY A 846 43.78 -4.80 10.89
CA GLY A 846 42.96 -3.68 11.36
C GLY A 846 42.62 -2.68 10.24
N GLU A 847 43.59 -2.35 9.37
CA GLU A 847 43.34 -1.49 8.20
C GLU A 847 42.42 -2.13 7.15
N GLU A 848 42.57 -3.45 6.93
CA GLU A 848 41.67 -4.23 6.08
C GLU A 848 40.23 -4.19 6.62
N MET A 849 40.04 -4.51 7.90
CA MET A 849 38.72 -4.48 8.53
C MET A 849 38.08 -3.10 8.44
N ARG A 850 38.83 -2.02 8.74
CA ARG A 850 38.37 -0.63 8.59
C ARG A 850 37.96 -0.28 7.16
N ARG A 851 38.66 -0.81 6.16
CA ARG A 851 38.29 -0.63 4.75
C ARG A 851 36.99 -1.36 4.42
N ASN A 852 36.85 -2.60 4.88
CA ASN A 852 35.70 -3.45 4.62
C ASN A 852 34.43 -2.89 5.28
N VAL A 853 34.47 -2.47 6.54
CA VAL A 853 33.30 -1.85 7.19
C VAL A 853 32.87 -0.54 6.54
N ARG A 854 33.80 0.25 6.00
CA ARG A 854 33.45 1.46 5.22
C ARG A 854 32.72 1.11 3.92
N ASP A 855 33.14 0.03 3.25
CA ASP A 855 32.46 -0.45 2.05
C ASP A 855 31.05 -0.95 2.34
N ILE A 856 30.91 -1.78 3.40
CA ILE A 856 29.61 -2.31 3.83
C ILE A 856 28.67 -1.18 4.28
N ARG A 857 29.17 -0.22 5.06
CA ARG A 857 28.39 0.96 5.46
C ARG A 857 27.80 1.69 4.25
N ARG A 858 28.62 1.95 3.22
CA ARG A 858 28.16 2.60 1.99
C ARG A 858 27.09 1.78 1.26
N LYS A 859 27.24 0.46 1.21
CA LYS A 859 26.22 -0.44 0.63
C LYS A 859 24.91 -0.40 1.43
N MET A 860 24.98 -0.38 2.77
CA MET A 860 23.80 -0.24 3.63
C MET A 860 23.10 1.12 3.43
N GLU A 861 23.87 2.21 3.33
CA GLU A 861 23.34 3.55 3.05
C GLU A 861 22.66 3.62 1.67
N ASP A 862 23.22 2.97 0.64
CA ASP A 862 22.64 2.89 -0.70
C ASP A 862 21.37 2.02 -0.76
N ALA A 863 21.36 0.88 -0.05
CA ALA A 863 20.25 -0.06 -0.03
C ALA A 863 18.94 0.56 0.48
N ILE A 864 19.03 1.52 1.41
CA ILE A 864 17.88 2.24 1.98
C ILE A 864 17.61 3.58 1.30
N LEU A 865 18.42 3.99 0.32
CA LEU A 865 18.29 5.27 -0.35
C LEU A 865 17.07 5.29 -1.26
N GLU A 866 16.28 6.35 -1.16
CA GLU A 866 15.13 6.61 -2.02
C GLU A 866 15.17 8.05 -2.54
N ARG A 867 15.20 8.20 -3.86
CA ARG A 867 15.15 9.45 -4.62
C ARG A 867 14.15 9.27 -5.77
N ASP A 868 13.70 10.36 -6.38
CA ASP A 868 12.66 10.31 -7.43
C ASP A 868 13.01 9.37 -8.61
N ASP A 869 14.31 9.20 -8.91
CA ASP A 869 14.85 8.38 -10.00
C ASP A 869 15.58 7.11 -9.53
N TYR A 870 15.76 6.91 -8.22
CA TYR A 870 16.56 5.81 -7.68
C TYR A 870 15.95 5.20 -6.42
N LYS A 871 15.92 3.87 -6.38
CA LYS A 871 15.56 3.09 -5.20
C LYS A 871 16.64 2.05 -4.92
N GLY A 872 17.16 2.05 -3.71
CA GLY A 872 18.06 1.03 -3.20
C GLY A 872 17.41 -0.36 -3.16
N SER A 873 18.23 -1.40 -2.98
CA SER A 873 17.80 -2.81 -2.98
C SER A 873 16.71 -3.09 -1.94
N SER A 874 16.89 -2.63 -0.71
CA SER A 874 15.91 -2.83 0.37
C SER A 874 14.60 -2.07 0.16
N VAL A 875 14.67 -0.87 -0.43
CA VAL A 875 13.48 -0.09 -0.80
C VAL A 875 12.67 -0.81 -1.88
N LYS A 876 13.34 -1.30 -2.93
CA LYS A 876 12.71 -2.10 -3.99
C LYS A 876 12.09 -3.38 -3.44
N ALA A 877 12.81 -4.09 -2.58
CA ALA A 877 12.34 -5.31 -1.95
C ALA A 877 11.07 -5.07 -1.10
N MET A 878 11.03 -3.96 -0.36
CA MET A 878 9.85 -3.55 0.40
C MET A 878 8.66 -3.24 -0.52
N ASP A 879 8.87 -2.46 -1.58
CA ASP A 879 7.80 -2.11 -2.53
C ASP A 879 7.25 -3.34 -3.27
N ASP A 880 8.12 -4.28 -3.64
CA ASP A 880 7.72 -5.53 -4.30
C ASP A 880 6.97 -6.47 -3.33
N PHE A 881 7.41 -6.55 -2.07
CA PHE A 881 6.68 -7.24 -1.01
C PHE A 881 5.26 -6.68 -0.88
N LEU A 882 5.13 -5.37 -0.68
CA LEU A 882 3.85 -4.70 -0.52
C LEU A 882 2.95 -4.91 -1.74
N ARG A 883 3.46 -4.73 -2.97
CA ARG A 883 2.72 -4.99 -4.20
C ARG A 883 2.19 -6.43 -4.26
N ARG A 884 3.00 -7.40 -3.81
CA ARG A 884 2.59 -8.82 -3.81
C ARG A 884 1.48 -9.09 -2.79
N THR A 885 1.54 -8.47 -1.61
CA THR A 885 0.47 -8.59 -0.61
C THR A 885 -0.87 -8.08 -1.16
N GLU A 886 -0.84 -6.96 -1.89
CA GLU A 886 -2.04 -6.37 -2.50
C GLU A 886 -2.63 -7.27 -3.58
N ILE A 887 -1.80 -7.78 -4.50
CA ILE A 887 -2.24 -8.70 -5.54
C ILE A 887 -2.86 -9.98 -4.93
N ARG A 888 -2.30 -10.50 -3.83
CA ARG A 888 -2.85 -11.69 -3.16
C ARG A 888 -4.19 -11.39 -2.49
N ALA A 889 -4.30 -10.24 -1.82
CA ALA A 889 -5.55 -9.80 -1.23
C ALA A 889 -6.63 -9.76 -2.32
N ASP A 890 -6.34 -9.16 -3.48
CA ASP A 890 -7.25 -9.09 -4.62
C ASP A 890 -7.57 -10.48 -5.23
N LYS A 891 -6.61 -11.42 -5.25
CA LYS A 891 -6.82 -12.79 -5.77
C LYS A 891 -7.61 -13.70 -4.84
N ASN A 892 -7.37 -13.68 -3.53
CA ASN A 892 -8.15 -14.49 -2.59
C ASN A 892 -9.61 -14.04 -2.57
N HIS A 893 -9.81 -12.75 -2.76
CA HIS A 893 -11.10 -12.14 -3.03
C HIS A 893 -11.74 -12.65 -4.33
N ASN A 894 -10.95 -12.88 -5.38
CA ASN A 894 -11.44 -13.54 -6.61
C ASN A 894 -11.73 -15.04 -6.44
N ASN A 895 -11.02 -15.78 -5.60
CA ASN A 895 -11.35 -17.20 -5.36
C ASN A 895 -12.64 -17.38 -4.55
N SER A 896 -12.94 -16.48 -3.61
CA SER A 896 -14.26 -16.41 -2.99
C SER A 896 -15.37 -15.93 -3.95
N ARG A 897 -15.03 -15.37 -5.13
CA ARG A 897 -15.99 -15.19 -6.26
C ARG A 897 -16.36 -16.49 -6.94
N VAL A 898 -15.46 -17.47 -7.03
CA VAL A 898 -15.74 -18.75 -7.71
C VAL A 898 -16.79 -19.58 -6.95
N THR A 899 -16.91 -19.35 -5.65
CA THR A 899 -17.94 -19.94 -4.78
C THR A 899 -19.28 -19.18 -4.77
N CYS A 900 -19.41 -18.10 -5.55
CA CYS A 900 -20.56 -17.21 -5.54
C CYS A 900 -21.37 -17.25 -6.84
#